data_AF-A0ABD0JQZ1-F1
#
_entry.id   AF-A0ABD0JQZ1-F1
#
_cell.length_a   1.000
_cell.length_b   1.000
_cell.length_c   1.000
_cell.angle_alpha   90.00
_cell.angle_beta   90.00
_cell.angle_gamma   90.00
#
_symmetry.space_group_name_H-M   'P 1'
#
loop_
_entity.id
_entity.type
_entity.pdbx_description
1 polymer ?
#
loop_
_entity_poly.entity_id
_entity_poly.type
_entity_poly.pdbx_seq_one_letter_code
_entity_poly.pdbx_strand_id
1 'polypeptide(L)'
;MQKAERLSPSETLSTVSEFLSCMLRFLFQIRSGAQSVDTSTVHITQSVQYLSLFPHSQPLHAYSVTMASSCYLAVLLVMLGCPAALSHQNPGIGKGNKHGLADMLGLDPDMSLDLLHSEPTIFGTRQGRMRVSCNGETVEDHVSDYVKRNNNTGRELQKEYMRSSRSLRVEDGEVRVVEEVSFLFTNEVDVVRGVVVIDACNGQQLEERNMKAAIDEKHRENQESNMETQSRQRRGASKTLSDCLTGTGGNSMLGPVNFGDGAYEVCLVVEQSGGESEFGRVLSGREEGGCFGGSPISFTCSEGPDDATENGGNSPSLDVAFGLQTIFRVFREWYDMEAPVPSPTACVHYGDNLNNALSVGEQLLFGDGLLGFSAPFTTLGAVCHEYAHLITEKYSNLQHDGQAGGVNDAFADAFSRACRKFTGIDDTWYEGSGLLVNYPQGFRCYADPTFDGFSIDNLSDYEAGMDSHRSCGIFNKFFYCLTETQGTTTIRDGFLTYLLANELFWAPDTSFEDAACGILRSSVLAGVNTESVRTCFGSVGVSLDSCSLDSVEQVLSEDDPRRKNVIVSATVNPYFRVRASDGAGFTVKTNPDVTIMVSTGSAYAEPEVSGVGKVKFNGDVDSDVFVRLQGSSDEREQVDIRVKF
;
A
#
# COMPACT_ATOMS: atom_id res chain seq x y z
N MET A 1 -10.39 -22.97 29.81
CA MET A 1 -11.08 -22.85 28.52
C MET A 1 -11.60 -24.18 27.97
N GLN A 2 -10.82 -25.28 27.95
CA GLN A 2 -11.28 -26.60 27.46
C GLN A 2 -12.46 -27.27 28.21
N LYS A 3 -12.99 -26.68 29.29
CA LYS A 3 -14.19 -27.16 30.01
C LYS A 3 -15.48 -26.39 29.65
N ALA A 4 -15.39 -25.32 28.87
CA ALA A 4 -16.52 -24.40 28.63
C ALA A 4 -17.54 -24.90 27.60
N GLU A 5 -17.24 -25.94 26.83
CA GLU A 5 -18.13 -26.45 25.77
C GLU A 5 -19.26 -27.38 26.28
N ARG A 6 -19.36 -27.62 27.60
CA ARG A 6 -20.38 -28.52 28.16
C ARG A 6 -21.16 -27.93 29.35
N LEU A 7 -21.08 -26.62 29.58
CA LEU A 7 -21.70 -25.96 30.72
C LEU A 7 -22.96 -25.17 30.30
N SER A 8 -23.94 -25.11 31.20
CA SER A 8 -25.13 -24.28 30.99
C SER A 8 -24.79 -22.78 31.00
N PRO A 9 -25.61 -21.90 30.40
CA PRO A 9 -25.33 -20.47 30.32
C PRO A 9 -25.04 -19.79 31.68
N SER A 10 -25.69 -20.25 32.76
CA SER A 10 -25.43 -19.75 34.12
C SER A 10 -24.09 -20.19 34.68
N GLU A 11 -23.63 -21.40 34.35
CA GLU A 11 -22.34 -21.95 34.77
C GLU A 11 -21.18 -21.31 33.98
N THR A 12 -21.41 -20.98 32.71
CA THR A 12 -20.46 -20.23 31.87
C THR A 12 -20.20 -18.83 32.43
N LEU A 13 -21.25 -18.11 32.86
CA LEU A 13 -21.13 -16.79 33.49
C LEU A 13 -20.35 -16.84 34.82
N SER A 14 -20.60 -17.86 35.64
CA SER A 14 -19.84 -18.06 36.89
C SER A 14 -18.36 -18.35 36.61
N THR A 15 -18.08 -19.17 35.59
CA THR A 15 -16.72 -19.57 35.22
C THR A 15 -15.92 -18.40 34.62
N VAL A 16 -16.56 -17.55 33.80
CA VAL A 16 -15.95 -16.34 33.24
C VAL A 16 -15.68 -15.30 34.34
N SER A 17 -16.60 -15.15 35.29
CA SER A 17 -16.40 -14.27 36.46
C SER A 17 -15.24 -14.72 37.33
N GLU A 18 -15.09 -16.02 37.58
CA GLU A 18 -13.95 -16.57 38.32
C GLU A 18 -12.63 -16.39 37.56
N PHE A 19 -12.63 -16.59 36.24
CA PHE A 19 -11.45 -16.40 35.39
C PHE A 19 -10.96 -14.95 35.39
N LEU A 20 -11.87 -13.98 35.23
CA LEU A 20 -11.57 -12.54 35.32
C LEU A 20 -11.07 -12.15 36.72
N SER A 21 -11.67 -12.71 37.78
CA SER A 21 -11.18 -12.48 39.15
C SER A 21 -9.76 -13.03 39.34
N CYS A 22 -9.44 -14.18 38.73
CA CYS A 22 -8.11 -14.79 38.79
C CYS A 22 -7.05 -13.99 38.00
N MET A 23 -7.42 -13.50 36.81
CA MET A 23 -6.55 -12.71 35.96
C MET A 23 -6.23 -11.34 36.58
N LEU A 24 -7.23 -10.71 37.21
CA LEU A 24 -7.02 -9.47 37.96
C LEU A 24 -6.14 -9.68 39.20
N ARG A 25 -6.25 -10.81 39.90
CA ARG A 25 -5.35 -11.18 41.01
C ARG A 25 -3.90 -11.36 40.54
N PHE A 26 -3.71 -12.02 39.39
CA PHE A 26 -2.40 -12.26 38.79
C PHE A 26 -1.71 -10.96 38.36
N LEU A 27 -2.45 -10.07 37.68
CA LEU A 27 -1.93 -8.77 37.23
C LEU A 27 -1.62 -7.83 38.42
N PHE A 28 -2.38 -7.91 39.51
CA PHE A 28 -2.10 -7.14 40.73
C PHE A 28 -0.87 -7.66 41.49
N GLN A 29 -0.63 -8.98 41.51
CA GLN A 29 0.58 -9.58 42.08
C GLN A 29 1.85 -9.20 41.29
N ILE A 30 1.79 -9.18 39.95
CA ILE A 30 2.93 -8.80 39.10
C ILE A 30 3.31 -7.32 39.32
N ARG A 31 2.32 -6.44 39.48
CA ARG A 31 2.56 -4.98 39.56
C ARG A 31 2.98 -4.47 40.95
N SER A 32 2.69 -5.21 42.02
CA SER A 32 2.95 -4.77 43.41
C SER A 32 4.15 -5.46 44.08
N GLY A 33 4.70 -6.52 43.48
CA GLY A 33 5.84 -7.26 44.04
C GLY A 33 5.58 -7.94 45.41
N ALA A 34 4.34 -7.95 45.90
CA ALA A 34 3.98 -8.43 47.23
C ALA A 34 3.61 -9.93 47.22
N GLN A 35 4.16 -10.70 48.16
CA GLN A 35 3.91 -12.15 48.26
C GLN A 35 2.56 -12.54 48.91
N SER A 36 1.75 -11.60 49.43
CA SER A 36 0.35 -11.87 49.83
C SER A 36 -0.46 -10.59 50.04
N VAL A 37 -1.76 -10.60 49.73
CA VAL A 37 -2.71 -9.51 49.99
C VAL A 37 -4.00 -10.08 50.62
N ASP A 38 -4.50 -9.44 51.67
CA ASP A 38 -5.72 -9.78 52.42
C ASP A 38 -7.00 -9.30 51.68
N THR A 39 -8.08 -10.07 51.76
CA THR A 39 -9.11 -10.22 50.70
C THR A 39 -10.51 -9.65 51.00
N SER A 40 -10.66 -8.72 51.94
CA SER A 40 -11.99 -8.37 52.45
C SER A 40 -12.79 -7.30 51.67
N THR A 41 -12.30 -6.71 50.57
CA THR A 41 -13.05 -5.61 49.92
C THR A 41 -12.87 -5.50 48.39
N VAL A 42 -13.53 -6.36 47.60
CA VAL A 42 -13.87 -6.05 46.20
C VAL A 42 -15.27 -6.56 45.89
N HIS A 43 -16.25 -5.65 45.89
CA HIS A 43 -17.62 -5.93 45.41
C HIS A 43 -17.83 -5.25 44.06
N ILE A 44 -18.24 -6.02 43.05
CA ILE A 44 -18.69 -5.52 41.75
C ILE A 44 -20.23 -5.52 41.77
N THR A 45 -20.84 -4.34 41.78
CA THR A 45 -22.31 -4.17 41.61
C THR A 45 -22.60 -3.31 40.38
N GLN A 46 -23.26 -3.95 39.42
CA GLN A 46 -24.24 -3.50 38.41
C GLN A 46 -24.07 -2.18 37.65
N SER A 47 -23.97 -2.32 36.31
CA SER A 47 -24.64 -1.46 35.32
C SER A 47 -24.87 -2.27 34.04
N VAL A 48 -25.91 -3.12 34.01
CA VAL A 48 -26.45 -3.73 32.77
C VAL A 48 -27.91 -3.31 32.66
N GLN A 49 -28.16 -2.20 31.97
CA GLN A 49 -29.49 -1.76 31.58
C GLN A 49 -29.42 -1.17 30.17
N TYR A 50 -29.07 -1.96 29.16
CA TYR A 50 -29.32 -1.64 27.74
C TYR A 50 -29.28 -2.92 26.90
N LEU A 51 -30.17 -3.88 27.17
CA LEU A 51 -30.35 -5.05 26.30
C LEU A 51 -31.82 -5.55 26.24
N SER A 52 -32.79 -4.65 26.49
CA SER A 52 -34.22 -5.00 26.49
C SER A 52 -35.00 -4.50 25.26
N LEU A 53 -34.34 -4.32 24.10
CA LEU A 53 -35.00 -3.92 22.86
C LEU A 53 -34.65 -4.84 21.68
N PHE A 54 -34.90 -6.15 21.81
CA PHE A 54 -35.08 -7.03 20.65
C PHE A 54 -36.18 -8.06 20.95
N PRO A 55 -37.24 -8.15 20.11
CA PRO A 55 -38.30 -9.14 20.29
C PRO A 55 -37.82 -10.54 19.90
N HIS A 56 -38.32 -11.52 20.65
CA HIS A 56 -38.05 -12.95 20.55
C HIS A 56 -38.31 -13.54 19.16
N SER A 57 -37.25 -13.97 18.47
CA SER A 57 -37.19 -15.22 17.70
C SER A 57 -35.80 -15.34 17.05
N GLN A 58 -35.16 -16.51 17.16
CA GLN A 58 -33.88 -16.99 16.58
C GLN A 58 -32.75 -17.21 17.63
N PRO A 59 -31.96 -18.31 17.51
CA PRO A 59 -30.98 -18.72 18.52
C PRO A 59 -29.71 -17.86 18.49
N LEU A 60 -29.23 -17.47 19.67
CA LEU A 60 -27.97 -16.75 19.86
C LEU A 60 -26.77 -17.66 19.50
N HIS A 61 -26.13 -17.40 18.36
CA HIS A 61 -24.82 -17.96 18.02
C HIS A 61 -23.69 -17.23 18.75
N ALA A 62 -22.53 -17.89 18.88
CA ALA A 62 -21.33 -17.53 19.63
C ALA A 62 -20.73 -16.11 19.41
N TYR A 63 -21.29 -15.30 18.52
CA TYR A 63 -20.88 -13.94 18.19
C TYR A 63 -21.12 -12.91 19.31
N SER A 64 -22.09 -13.14 20.21
CA SER A 64 -22.40 -12.15 21.27
C SER A 64 -21.40 -12.14 22.43
N VAL A 65 -20.56 -13.17 22.56
CA VAL A 65 -19.55 -13.28 23.65
C VAL A 65 -18.21 -12.66 23.24
N THR A 66 -17.85 -12.71 21.96
CA THR A 66 -16.66 -12.07 21.41
C THR A 66 -16.78 -10.54 21.37
N MET A 67 -17.94 -9.98 21.00
CA MET A 67 -18.16 -8.53 21.03
C MET A 67 -18.11 -7.92 22.45
N ALA A 68 -18.59 -8.64 23.46
CA ALA A 68 -18.51 -8.18 24.85
C ALA A 68 -17.04 -8.17 25.36
N SER A 69 -16.21 -9.07 24.84
CA SER A 69 -14.80 -9.21 25.26
C SER A 69 -13.90 -8.11 24.68
N SER A 70 -14.13 -7.71 23.43
CA SER A 70 -13.41 -6.62 22.78
C SER A 70 -13.82 -5.23 23.29
N CYS A 71 -15.11 -5.02 23.62
CA CYS A 71 -15.55 -3.78 24.27
C CYS A 71 -14.96 -3.60 25.68
N TYR A 72 -14.77 -4.68 26.45
CA TYR A 72 -14.18 -4.59 27.80
C TYR A 72 -12.64 -4.37 27.77
N LEU A 73 -11.94 -4.91 26.78
CA LEU A 73 -10.50 -4.67 26.60
C LEU A 73 -10.21 -3.21 26.21
N ALA A 74 -11.07 -2.62 25.36
CA ALA A 74 -11.01 -1.20 25.01
C ALA A 74 -11.28 -0.29 26.23
N VAL A 75 -12.24 -0.65 27.09
CA VAL A 75 -12.50 0.08 28.36
C VAL A 75 -11.33 -0.06 29.35
N LEU A 76 -10.64 -1.21 29.37
CA LEU A 76 -9.45 -1.41 30.21
C LEU A 76 -8.23 -0.60 29.74
N LEU A 77 -8.03 -0.45 28.43
CA LEU A 77 -6.96 0.37 27.86
C LEU A 77 -7.21 1.87 28.08
N VAL A 78 -8.48 2.32 28.02
CA VAL A 78 -8.86 3.71 28.31
C VAL A 78 -8.72 4.05 29.81
N MET A 79 -8.96 3.08 30.71
CA MET A 79 -8.82 3.28 32.16
C MET A 79 -7.35 3.29 32.64
N LEU A 80 -6.42 2.76 31.85
CA LEU A 80 -4.99 2.71 32.20
C LEU A 80 -4.19 3.94 31.74
N GLY A 81 -4.83 4.91 31.05
CA GLY A 81 -4.14 6.01 30.36
C GLY A 81 -4.65 7.44 30.61
N CYS A 82 -5.47 7.73 31.64
CA CYS A 82 -5.86 9.13 31.91
C CYS A 82 -6.20 9.42 33.39
N PRO A 83 -5.60 10.45 34.03
CA PRO A 83 -6.00 10.90 35.36
C PRO A 83 -6.97 12.09 35.26
N ALA A 84 -8.27 11.85 35.12
CA ALA A 84 -9.29 12.86 35.40
C ALA A 84 -10.71 12.27 35.50
N ALA A 85 -11.16 11.94 36.73
CA ALA A 85 -12.55 12.15 37.19
C ALA A 85 -12.78 11.52 38.57
N LEU A 86 -12.27 12.16 39.63
CA LEU A 86 -12.89 12.06 40.96
C LEU A 86 -13.00 13.48 41.51
N SER A 87 -14.12 14.13 41.23
CA SER A 87 -14.58 15.26 42.03
C SER A 87 -16.09 15.41 41.88
N HIS A 88 -16.81 14.74 42.76
CA HIS A 88 -17.94 15.36 43.45
C HIS A 88 -17.83 15.01 44.94
N GLN A 89 -17.53 16.04 45.74
CA GLN A 89 -17.84 16.24 47.17
C GLN A 89 -17.37 15.19 48.21
N ASN A 90 -16.27 15.50 48.93
CA ASN A 90 -16.32 15.73 50.38
C ASN A 90 -15.01 16.37 50.90
N PRO A 91 -15.05 17.26 51.92
CA PRO A 91 -13.88 18.01 52.39
C PRO A 91 -13.18 17.33 53.58
N GLY A 92 -11.86 17.32 53.57
CA GLY A 92 -11.05 17.07 54.77
C GLY A 92 -9.92 16.05 54.58
N ILE A 93 -8.77 16.36 55.18
CA ILE A 93 -7.47 15.63 55.19
C ILE A 93 -6.63 16.04 53.97
N GLY A 94 -5.46 16.66 54.05
CA GLY A 94 -4.50 16.88 55.13
C GLY A 94 -3.11 16.80 54.49
N LYS A 95 -2.33 17.89 54.58
CA LYS A 95 -1.03 18.09 53.90
C LYS A 95 0.00 16.98 54.20
N GLY A 96 0.67 16.46 53.17
CA GLY A 96 1.91 15.66 53.31
C GLY A 96 2.45 15.13 51.98
N ASN A 97 3.74 15.40 51.70
CA ASN A 97 4.59 14.91 50.59
C ASN A 97 4.35 15.41 49.16
N LYS A 98 4.88 16.60 48.87
CA LYS A 98 5.33 17.01 47.52
C LYS A 98 6.82 16.70 47.41
N HIS A 99 7.22 15.56 46.83
CA HIS A 99 8.54 15.28 46.22
C HIS A 99 8.59 13.80 45.75
N GLY A 100 7.67 13.40 44.87
CA GLY A 100 7.64 12.01 44.36
C GLY A 100 7.56 11.88 42.84
N LEU A 101 7.33 12.97 42.10
CA LEU A 101 7.07 12.91 40.66
C LEU A 101 8.27 13.33 39.80
N ALA A 102 9.18 14.15 40.34
CA ALA A 102 10.39 14.58 39.62
C ALA A 102 11.48 13.49 39.62
N ASP A 103 11.65 12.77 40.73
CA ASP A 103 12.62 11.65 40.82
C ASP A 103 12.19 10.41 40.00
N MET A 104 10.92 10.32 39.61
CA MET A 104 10.39 9.19 38.85
C MET A 104 10.49 9.38 37.32
N LEU A 105 10.84 10.59 36.86
CA LEU A 105 10.84 10.96 35.44
C LEU A 105 12.20 11.46 34.91
N GLY A 106 13.23 11.55 35.75
CA GLY A 106 14.60 11.85 35.29
C GLY A 106 14.78 13.24 34.64
N LEU A 107 13.96 14.22 35.01
CA LEU A 107 14.04 15.58 34.48
C LEU A 107 14.88 16.50 35.39
N ASP A 108 15.71 17.34 34.77
CA ASP A 108 16.62 18.30 35.41
C ASP A 108 15.83 19.42 36.15
N PRO A 109 16.11 19.75 37.43
CA PRO A 109 15.24 20.64 38.23
C PRO A 109 15.28 22.14 37.91
N ASP A 110 16.18 22.62 37.04
CA ASP A 110 16.39 24.07 36.84
C ASP A 110 15.66 24.69 35.63
N MET A 111 14.84 23.93 34.89
CA MET A 111 13.96 24.48 33.83
C MET A 111 12.53 24.67 34.32
N SER A 112 12.32 25.56 35.30
CA SER A 112 10.98 26.12 35.53
C SER A 112 11.04 27.54 36.10
N LEU A 113 10.88 28.52 35.22
CA LEU A 113 10.12 29.76 35.41
C LEU A 113 10.43 30.69 34.21
N ASP A 114 9.59 30.69 33.18
CA ASP A 114 9.28 31.86 32.32
C ASP A 114 8.45 31.43 31.10
N LEU A 115 7.25 30.88 31.31
CA LEU A 115 6.28 30.67 30.21
C LEU A 115 4.82 30.79 30.73
N LEU A 116 4.57 31.78 31.60
CA LEU A 116 3.23 32.20 31.99
C LEU A 116 3.03 33.67 31.63
N HIS A 117 3.02 34.00 30.33
CA HIS A 117 2.30 35.17 29.81
C HIS A 117 2.14 35.08 28.28
N SER A 118 1.06 34.45 27.83
CA SER A 118 0.17 34.82 26.71
C SER A 118 -0.57 33.57 26.21
N GLU A 119 -1.90 33.58 26.33
CA GLU A 119 -2.79 32.53 25.80
C GLU A 119 -2.91 32.64 24.26
N PRO A 120 -3.33 31.55 23.56
CA PRO A 120 -4.76 31.23 23.48
C PRO A 120 -5.11 29.83 24.03
N THR A 121 -6.20 29.78 24.77
CA THR A 121 -6.92 28.61 25.28
C THR A 121 -7.17 27.53 24.21
N ILE A 122 -6.64 26.33 24.45
CA ILE A 122 -7.05 25.08 23.80
C ILE A 122 -7.59 24.18 24.93
N PHE A 123 -8.50 23.26 24.58
CA PHE A 123 -9.14 22.22 25.41
C PHE A 123 -10.58 22.51 25.89
N GLY A 124 -11.54 22.01 25.09
CA GLY A 124 -12.88 21.66 25.54
C GLY A 124 -13.30 20.33 24.93
N THR A 125 -13.51 19.30 25.76
CA THR A 125 -14.00 17.98 25.34
C THR A 125 -15.52 17.89 25.48
N ARG A 126 -16.23 17.74 24.36
CA ARG A 126 -17.55 17.09 24.33
C ARG A 126 -17.55 16.10 23.16
N GLN A 127 -17.78 14.82 23.49
CA GLN A 127 -17.92 13.69 22.57
C GLN A 127 -16.68 13.38 21.71
N GLY A 128 -15.66 12.73 22.28
CA GLY A 128 -14.80 11.74 21.59
C GLY A 128 -14.09 12.13 20.28
N ARG A 129 -14.13 13.38 19.85
CA ARG A 129 -13.40 13.92 18.69
C ARG A 129 -12.48 15.01 19.20
N MET A 130 -11.17 14.87 19.00
CA MET A 130 -10.24 15.99 19.08
C MET A 130 -10.65 16.99 17.99
N ARG A 131 -11.15 18.16 18.39
CA ARG A 131 -11.31 19.31 17.48
C ARG A 131 -10.02 20.11 17.52
N VAL A 132 -9.26 20.06 16.44
CA VAL A 132 -8.25 21.09 16.16
C VAL A 132 -8.98 22.27 15.55
N SER A 133 -8.96 23.41 16.24
CA SER A 133 -9.59 24.66 15.78
C SER A 133 -8.48 25.57 15.28
N CYS A 134 -8.30 25.59 13.96
CA CYS A 134 -7.48 26.58 13.28
C CYS A 134 -8.26 27.92 13.21
N ASN A 135 -7.59 29.06 13.08
CA ASN A 135 -8.08 30.43 13.36
C ASN A 135 -9.21 30.98 12.44
N GLY A 136 -10.30 30.23 12.22
CA GLY A 136 -11.49 30.69 11.53
C GLY A 136 -11.46 30.59 10.00
N GLU A 137 -10.35 30.16 9.41
CA GLU A 137 -10.23 29.80 7.99
C GLU A 137 -10.41 28.29 7.85
N THR A 138 -11.15 27.82 6.82
CA THR A 138 -11.28 26.39 6.59
C THR A 138 -10.13 25.89 5.72
N VAL A 139 -9.79 24.63 5.88
CA VAL A 139 -8.79 23.96 5.03
C VAL A 139 -9.15 24.08 3.55
N GLU A 140 -10.45 24.02 3.20
CA GLU A 140 -10.89 24.17 1.80
C GLU A 140 -10.51 25.54 1.21
N ASP A 141 -10.46 26.59 2.05
CA ASP A 141 -10.04 27.93 1.64
C ASP A 141 -8.54 27.93 1.25
N HIS A 142 -7.69 27.27 2.05
CA HIS A 142 -6.25 27.18 1.77
C HIS A 142 -5.92 26.34 0.53
N VAL A 143 -6.61 25.21 0.34
CA VAL A 143 -6.49 24.40 -0.88
C VAL A 143 -6.94 25.21 -2.11
N SER A 144 -8.09 25.88 -2.01
CA SER A 144 -8.59 26.71 -3.11
C SER A 144 -7.63 27.85 -3.45
N ASP A 145 -6.93 28.43 -2.48
CA ASP A 145 -6.00 29.52 -2.71
C ASP A 145 -4.65 29.06 -3.25
N TYR A 146 -4.18 27.85 -2.90
CA TYR A 146 -3.05 27.23 -3.58
C TYR A 146 -3.35 27.01 -5.07
N VAL A 147 -4.53 26.49 -5.39
CA VAL A 147 -4.96 26.23 -6.79
C VAL A 147 -5.05 27.51 -7.59
N LYS A 148 -5.71 28.56 -7.05
CA LYS A 148 -5.81 29.86 -7.73
C LYS A 148 -4.44 30.47 -8.03
N ARG A 149 -3.47 30.33 -7.11
CA ARG A 149 -2.10 30.83 -7.32
C ARG A 149 -1.38 30.09 -8.44
N ASN A 150 -1.58 28.77 -8.55
CA ASN A 150 -0.85 27.94 -9.51
C ASN A 150 -1.52 27.82 -10.89
N ASN A 151 -2.82 28.09 -11.01
CA ASN A 151 -3.54 28.11 -12.29
C ASN A 151 -3.13 29.28 -13.22
N ASN A 152 -2.40 30.28 -12.71
CA ASN A 152 -1.90 31.43 -13.48
C ASN A 152 -0.61 31.12 -14.29
N THR A 153 -0.11 29.88 -14.24
CA THR A 153 1.15 29.48 -14.90
C THR A 153 0.99 28.84 -16.29
N GLY A 154 -0.25 28.78 -16.82
CA GLY A 154 -0.54 28.11 -18.10
C GLY A 154 -0.65 26.57 -18.00
N ARG A 155 -0.68 26.03 -16.78
CA ARG A 155 -0.99 24.62 -16.50
C ARG A 155 -2.48 24.50 -16.19
N GLU A 156 -3.19 23.58 -16.84
CA GLU A 156 -4.59 23.33 -16.52
C GLU A 156 -4.66 22.40 -15.31
N LEU A 157 -5.01 22.98 -14.15
CA LEU A 157 -5.31 22.20 -12.95
C LEU A 157 -6.74 21.68 -13.05
N GLN A 158 -6.88 20.37 -13.26
CA GLN A 158 -8.18 19.71 -13.22
C GLN A 158 -8.69 19.69 -11.78
N LYS A 159 -9.60 20.63 -11.45
CA LYS A 159 -10.23 20.75 -10.12
C LYS A 159 -10.89 19.46 -9.63
N GLU A 160 -11.29 18.59 -10.56
CA GLU A 160 -12.01 17.35 -10.29
C GLU A 160 -11.16 16.26 -9.61
N TYR A 161 -9.82 16.39 -9.64
CA TYR A 161 -8.86 15.42 -9.09
C TYR A 161 -8.06 15.95 -7.90
N MET A 162 -8.49 17.03 -7.26
CA MET A 162 -7.95 17.43 -5.98
C MET A 162 -8.46 16.51 -4.88
N ARG A 163 -7.55 15.73 -4.31
CA ARG A 163 -7.85 14.88 -3.15
C ARG A 163 -6.99 15.33 -1.99
N SER A 164 -7.61 15.57 -0.85
CA SER A 164 -6.91 15.93 0.37
C SER A 164 -7.04 14.80 1.38
N SER A 165 -5.92 14.37 1.96
CA SER A 165 -5.89 13.48 3.11
C SER A 165 -5.33 14.26 4.30
N ARG A 166 -5.95 14.10 5.48
CA ARG A 166 -5.53 14.80 6.69
C ARG A 166 -4.80 13.84 7.61
N SER A 167 -3.58 14.19 8.01
CA SER A 167 -2.76 13.41 8.93
C SER A 167 -2.12 14.30 10.00
N LEU A 168 -1.53 13.67 11.01
CA LEU A 168 -0.70 14.34 12.01
C LEU A 168 0.76 14.08 11.64
N ARG A 169 1.58 15.13 11.54
CA ARG A 169 3.03 15.02 11.35
C ARG A 169 3.77 15.70 12.50
N VAL A 170 4.94 15.18 12.84
CA VAL A 170 5.87 15.87 13.74
C VAL A 170 6.89 16.60 12.87
N GLU A 171 6.86 17.94 12.88
CA GLU A 171 7.85 18.77 12.20
C GLU A 171 8.51 19.71 13.19
N ASP A 172 9.84 19.77 13.18
CA ASP A 172 10.66 20.55 14.11
C ASP A 172 10.35 20.29 15.61
N GLY A 173 9.88 19.08 15.93
CA GLY A 173 9.49 18.69 17.29
C GLY A 173 8.07 19.09 17.71
N GLU A 174 7.27 19.67 16.81
CA GLU A 174 5.87 20.02 17.05
C GLU A 174 4.90 19.13 16.24
N VAL A 175 3.79 18.71 16.87
CA VAL A 175 2.72 17.96 16.19
C VAL A 175 1.86 18.94 15.40
N ARG A 176 1.91 18.83 14.07
CA ARG A 176 1.11 19.61 13.13
C ARG A 176 0.01 18.75 12.52
N VAL A 177 -1.16 19.35 12.33
CA VAL A 177 -2.18 18.77 11.45
C VAL A 177 -1.80 19.17 10.04
N VAL A 178 -1.55 18.20 9.18
CA VAL A 178 -1.20 18.47 7.78
C VAL A 178 -2.30 17.93 6.87
N GLU A 179 -2.45 18.58 5.73
CA GLU A 179 -3.34 18.17 4.67
C GLU A 179 -2.48 17.89 3.43
N GLU A 180 -2.45 16.64 2.99
CA GLU A 180 -1.76 16.24 1.77
C GLU A 180 -2.74 16.34 0.61
N VAL A 181 -2.53 17.34 -0.24
CA VAL A 181 -3.34 17.59 -1.42
C VAL A 181 -2.65 16.97 -2.62
N SER A 182 -3.20 15.88 -3.10
CA SER A 182 -2.87 15.31 -4.39
C SER A 182 -3.65 16.02 -5.49
N PHE A 183 -2.97 16.46 -6.54
CA PHE A 183 -3.60 17.01 -7.73
C PHE A 183 -2.93 16.47 -8.99
N LEU A 184 -3.71 16.45 -10.06
CA LEU A 184 -3.24 16.15 -11.39
C LEU A 184 -3.13 17.45 -12.18
N PHE A 185 -1.92 17.74 -12.65
CA PHE A 185 -1.70 18.71 -13.71
C PHE A 185 -1.79 17.99 -15.05
N THR A 186 -2.54 18.56 -15.97
CA THR A 186 -2.50 18.18 -17.38
C THR A 186 -1.96 19.35 -18.18
N ASN A 187 -0.95 19.13 -19.02
CA ASN A 187 -0.49 20.10 -20.01
C ASN A 187 -0.36 19.44 -21.41
N GLU A 188 0.05 20.22 -22.42
CA GLU A 188 0.20 19.78 -23.82
C GLU A 188 1.15 18.59 -24.04
N VAL A 189 1.89 18.16 -23.02
CA VAL A 189 2.90 17.10 -23.11
C VAL A 189 2.63 15.97 -22.11
N ASP A 190 2.09 16.28 -20.93
CA ASP A 190 2.14 15.39 -19.77
C ASP A 190 0.94 15.49 -18.82
N VAL A 191 0.64 14.35 -18.18
CA VAL A 191 -0.11 14.28 -16.92
C VAL A 191 0.91 14.18 -15.79
N VAL A 192 0.98 15.19 -14.93
CA VAL A 192 1.94 15.29 -13.82
C VAL A 192 1.16 15.31 -12.52
N ARG A 193 1.33 14.30 -11.66
CA ARG A 193 0.84 14.39 -10.29
C ARG A 193 1.78 15.30 -9.49
N GLY A 194 1.19 16.23 -8.74
CA GLY A 194 1.87 16.83 -7.61
C GLY A 194 1.15 16.49 -6.31
N VAL A 195 1.92 16.28 -5.25
CA VAL A 195 1.42 16.23 -3.89
C VAL A 195 1.95 17.45 -3.17
N VAL A 196 1.06 18.26 -2.63
CA VAL A 196 1.44 19.37 -1.77
C VAL A 196 0.97 19.06 -0.38
N VAL A 197 1.89 19.14 0.57
CA VAL A 197 1.57 19.04 1.99
C VAL A 197 1.43 20.46 2.50
N ILE A 198 0.23 20.81 2.97
CA ILE A 198 -0.03 22.09 3.62
C ILE A 198 -0.29 21.86 5.11
N ASP A 199 0.20 22.78 5.93
CA ASP A 199 -0.25 22.88 7.32
C ASP A 199 -1.74 23.26 7.31
N ALA A 200 -2.56 22.40 7.92
CA ALA A 200 -4.01 22.55 7.90
C ALA A 200 -4.49 23.75 8.72
N CYS A 201 -3.63 24.37 9.54
CA CYS A 201 -3.98 25.47 10.42
C CYS A 201 -3.58 26.86 9.97
N ASN A 202 -2.59 26.99 9.10
CA ASN A 202 -2.17 28.28 8.57
C ASN A 202 -2.01 28.29 7.04
N GLY A 203 -2.27 27.16 6.38
CA GLY A 203 -2.16 27.01 4.92
C GLY A 203 -0.72 27.11 4.40
N GLN A 204 0.29 27.05 5.28
CA GLN A 204 1.68 27.05 4.89
C GLN A 204 1.99 25.77 4.12
N GLN A 205 2.50 25.93 2.91
CA GLN A 205 3.07 24.81 2.16
C GLN A 205 4.32 24.32 2.90
N LEU A 206 4.27 23.08 3.38
CA LEU A 206 5.36 22.40 4.04
C LEU A 206 6.21 21.63 3.02
N GLU A 207 5.56 21.02 2.02
CA GLU A 207 6.20 20.17 1.04
C GLU A 207 5.48 20.28 -0.32
N GLU A 208 6.22 20.17 -1.42
CA GLU A 208 5.65 19.96 -2.76
C GLU A 208 6.47 18.91 -3.49
N ARG A 209 5.81 17.81 -3.85
CA ARG A 209 6.35 16.69 -4.61
C ARG A 209 5.74 16.72 -5.99
N ASN A 210 6.45 17.25 -6.98
CA ASN A 210 6.06 17.12 -8.39
C ASN A 210 6.63 15.79 -8.91
N MET A 211 5.83 14.73 -8.89
CA MET A 211 6.30 13.35 -9.14
C MET A 211 6.94 13.19 -10.51
N LYS A 212 6.42 13.84 -11.56
CA LYS A 212 7.06 13.82 -12.88
C LYS A 212 8.26 14.76 -13.00
N ALA A 213 8.28 15.93 -12.34
CA ALA A 213 9.49 16.77 -12.36
C ALA A 213 10.64 16.14 -11.56
N ALA A 214 10.33 15.38 -10.50
CA ALA A 214 11.31 14.58 -9.78
C ALA A 214 11.80 13.39 -10.62
N ILE A 215 10.95 12.77 -11.44
CA ILE A 215 11.33 11.72 -12.38
C ILE A 215 12.11 12.29 -13.58
N ASP A 216 11.71 13.44 -14.14
CA ASP A 216 12.33 14.08 -15.31
C ASP A 216 13.64 14.82 -14.97
N GLU A 217 13.72 15.52 -13.82
CA GLU A 217 14.97 16.13 -13.33
C GLU A 217 15.98 15.02 -12.99
N LYS A 218 15.52 13.93 -12.36
CA LYS A 218 16.35 12.76 -12.04
C LYS A 218 16.68 11.93 -13.28
N HIS A 219 15.82 11.87 -14.30
CA HIS A 219 16.14 11.34 -15.63
C HIS A 219 17.15 12.22 -16.35
N ARG A 220 17.09 13.55 -16.24
CA ARG A 220 18.05 14.48 -16.84
C ARG A 220 19.41 14.39 -16.13
N GLU A 221 19.41 14.33 -14.81
CA GLU A 221 20.59 14.05 -13.99
C GLU A 221 21.13 12.63 -14.24
N ASN A 222 20.27 11.64 -14.48
CA ASN A 222 20.66 10.27 -14.83
C ASN A 222 21.08 10.11 -16.30
N GLN A 223 20.67 10.98 -17.22
CA GLN A 223 21.16 10.99 -18.61
C GLN A 223 22.51 11.69 -18.70
N GLU A 224 22.72 12.78 -17.96
CA GLU A 224 24.03 13.42 -17.80
C GLU A 224 24.98 12.51 -17.00
N SER A 225 24.47 11.80 -15.99
CA SER A 225 25.24 10.80 -15.25
C SER A 225 25.41 9.50 -16.02
N ASN A 226 24.54 9.07 -16.94
CA ASN A 226 24.71 7.79 -17.66
C ASN A 226 25.82 7.85 -18.72
N MET A 227 26.12 9.02 -19.31
CA MET A 227 27.33 9.18 -20.13
C MET A 227 28.61 9.18 -19.27
N GLU A 228 28.56 9.67 -18.02
CA GLU A 228 29.66 9.57 -17.07
C GLU A 228 29.71 8.21 -16.33
N THR A 229 28.61 7.49 -16.15
CA THR A 229 28.51 6.24 -15.36
C THR A 229 28.83 5.04 -16.22
N GLN A 230 28.44 5.02 -17.50
CA GLN A 230 28.92 4.01 -18.44
C GLN A 230 30.43 4.16 -18.75
N SER A 231 31.00 5.36 -18.57
CA SER A 231 32.45 5.59 -18.70
C SER A 231 33.23 5.43 -17.38
N ARG A 232 32.62 5.71 -16.21
CA ARG A 232 33.18 5.48 -14.86
C ARG A 232 33.06 4.01 -14.40
N GLN A 233 32.02 3.27 -14.76
CA GLN A 233 31.97 1.80 -14.57
C GLN A 233 33.06 1.08 -15.38
N ARG A 234 33.55 1.69 -16.46
CA ARG A 234 34.69 1.15 -17.22
C ARG A 234 36.04 1.68 -16.75
N ARG A 235 36.11 2.77 -15.97
CA ARG A 235 37.37 3.35 -15.45
C ARG A 235 37.20 4.10 -14.12
N GLY A 236 37.39 3.36 -13.02
CA GLY A 236 37.77 3.85 -11.67
C GLY A 236 36.60 4.36 -10.81
N ALA A 237 36.35 3.87 -9.59
CA ALA A 237 37.22 3.22 -8.63
C ALA A 237 36.58 1.95 -8.06
N SER A 238 37.41 0.95 -7.84
CA SER A 238 37.19 -0.14 -6.91
C SER A 238 36.72 0.39 -5.55
N LYS A 239 35.40 0.48 -5.33
CA LYS A 239 34.87 -0.02 -4.05
C LYS A 239 35.02 -1.52 -4.17
N THR A 240 35.85 -2.07 -3.32
CA THR A 240 36.23 -3.48 -3.31
C THR A 240 35.00 -4.37 -3.43
N LEU A 241 35.15 -5.42 -4.24
CA LEU A 241 34.24 -6.55 -4.40
C LEU A 241 34.19 -7.42 -3.11
N SER A 242 34.18 -6.80 -1.92
CA SER A 242 34.31 -7.45 -0.61
C SER A 242 33.01 -7.65 0.16
N ASP A 243 31.90 -7.04 -0.28
CA ASP A 243 30.69 -6.88 0.55
C ASP A 243 29.42 -7.52 -0.06
N CYS A 244 29.56 -8.28 -1.15
CA CYS A 244 28.45 -9.08 -1.70
C CYS A 244 28.35 -10.40 -0.97
N LEU A 245 27.26 -10.60 -0.23
CA LEU A 245 26.98 -11.88 0.41
C LEU A 245 26.47 -12.89 -0.62
N THR A 246 27.01 -14.10 -0.57
CA THR A 246 26.38 -15.30 -1.12
C THR A 246 25.75 -16.08 0.03
N GLY A 247 24.56 -16.64 -0.19
CA GLY A 247 23.84 -17.35 0.87
C GLY A 247 22.67 -18.15 0.33
N THR A 248 22.15 -19.06 1.14
CA THR A 248 21.06 -19.96 0.73
C THR A 248 19.81 -19.65 1.53
N GLY A 249 18.82 -19.05 0.87
CA GLY A 249 17.47 -18.89 1.36
C GLY A 249 16.54 -20.00 0.89
N GLY A 250 15.25 -19.71 0.82
CA GLY A 250 14.21 -20.65 0.48
C GLY A 250 13.89 -21.61 1.62
N ASN A 251 13.08 -22.63 1.31
CA ASN A 251 12.57 -23.55 2.30
C ASN A 251 12.46 -24.98 1.76
N SER A 252 12.08 -25.93 2.60
CA SER A 252 11.95 -27.34 2.22
C SER A 252 10.90 -27.63 1.14
N MET A 253 9.96 -26.72 0.89
CA MET A 253 8.91 -26.88 -0.12
C MET A 253 9.30 -26.28 -1.48
N LEU A 254 9.82 -25.05 -1.51
CA LEU A 254 10.32 -24.43 -2.75
C LEU A 254 11.70 -24.96 -3.17
N GLY A 255 12.42 -25.55 -2.22
CA GLY A 255 13.85 -25.84 -2.34
C GLY A 255 14.72 -24.66 -1.96
N PRO A 256 16.05 -24.89 -1.85
CA PRO A 256 17.00 -23.84 -1.55
C PRO A 256 17.13 -22.84 -2.70
N VAL A 257 17.22 -21.55 -2.37
CA VAL A 257 17.50 -20.46 -3.32
C VAL A 257 18.88 -19.89 -2.99
N ASN A 258 19.83 -20.02 -3.93
CA ASN A 258 21.18 -19.49 -3.74
C ASN A 258 21.25 -18.05 -4.25
N PHE A 259 21.39 -17.10 -3.35
CA PHE A 259 21.59 -15.70 -3.66
C PHE A 259 23.07 -15.39 -3.88
N GLY A 260 23.35 -14.49 -4.82
CA GLY A 260 24.71 -14.02 -5.11
C GLY A 260 25.56 -14.98 -5.96
N ASP A 261 25.00 -16.08 -6.47
CA ASP A 261 25.67 -17.01 -7.40
C ASP A 261 24.71 -17.50 -8.50
N GLY A 262 25.23 -17.71 -9.72
CA GLY A 262 24.51 -18.30 -10.84
C GLY A 262 23.25 -17.56 -11.29
N ALA A 263 22.10 -18.23 -11.25
CA ALA A 263 20.83 -17.71 -11.80
C ALA A 263 20.29 -16.49 -11.04
N TYR A 264 20.74 -16.25 -9.81
CA TYR A 264 20.33 -15.13 -8.96
C TYR A 264 21.56 -14.34 -8.49
N GLU A 265 22.37 -13.87 -9.45
CA GLU A 265 23.56 -12.99 -9.29
C GLU A 265 23.25 -11.59 -8.73
N VAL A 266 22.19 -11.44 -7.93
CA VAL A 266 21.93 -10.22 -7.18
C VAL A 266 22.86 -10.20 -5.98
N CYS A 267 23.78 -9.25 -5.96
CA CYS A 267 24.58 -8.97 -4.78
C CYS A 267 23.64 -8.53 -3.65
N LEU A 268 23.49 -9.39 -2.63
CA LEU A 268 22.79 -9.02 -1.40
C LEU A 268 23.64 -7.98 -0.68
N VAL A 269 23.23 -6.72 -0.79
CA VAL A 269 23.88 -5.61 -0.11
C VAL A 269 23.43 -5.66 1.35
N VAL A 270 24.32 -6.17 2.19
CA VAL A 270 24.12 -6.30 3.63
C VAL A 270 25.21 -5.50 4.31
N GLU A 271 24.84 -4.60 5.22
CA GLU A 271 25.84 -3.85 5.96
C GLU A 271 26.49 -4.74 7.01
N GLN A 272 27.82 -4.91 6.94
CA GLN A 272 28.60 -5.72 7.88
C GLN A 272 28.59 -5.21 9.34
N SER A 273 28.11 -3.98 9.60
CA SER A 273 28.28 -3.32 10.91
C SER A 273 27.10 -2.46 11.38
N GLY A 274 25.87 -2.95 11.15
CA GLY A 274 24.68 -2.45 11.86
C GLY A 274 24.19 -1.05 11.47
N GLY A 275 24.62 -0.49 10.34
CA GLY A 275 24.01 0.70 9.77
C GLY A 275 22.83 0.36 8.82
N GLU A 276 22.28 1.39 8.20
CA GLU A 276 21.04 1.31 7.43
C GLU A 276 21.31 0.87 5.99
N SER A 277 20.79 -0.31 5.59
CA SER A 277 20.71 -0.66 4.17
C SER A 277 19.71 0.25 3.46
N GLU A 278 20.05 0.68 2.23
CA GLU A 278 19.13 1.48 1.40
C GLU A 278 17.80 0.75 1.12
N PHE A 279 17.76 -0.57 1.28
CA PHE A 279 16.59 -1.41 0.99
C PHE A 279 15.71 -1.70 2.21
N GLY A 280 16.19 -1.43 3.43
CA GLY A 280 15.45 -1.68 4.67
C GLY A 280 16.28 -2.32 5.78
N ARG A 281 15.69 -2.37 6.98
CA ARG A 281 16.30 -2.99 8.17
C ARG A 281 15.68 -4.36 8.39
N VAL A 282 16.49 -5.40 8.50
CA VAL A 282 16.01 -6.74 8.88
C VAL A 282 16.36 -6.99 10.35
N LEU A 283 15.34 -7.15 11.18
CA LEU A 283 15.43 -7.50 12.60
C LEU A 283 15.04 -8.97 12.80
N SER A 284 15.39 -9.53 13.95
CA SER A 284 14.99 -10.88 14.34
C SER A 284 14.26 -10.84 15.69
N GLY A 285 13.13 -11.53 15.76
CA GLY A 285 12.40 -11.74 17.01
C GLY A 285 13.14 -12.63 18.03
N ARG A 286 14.22 -13.32 17.60
CA ARG A 286 15.07 -14.15 18.47
C ARG A 286 16.16 -13.36 19.20
N GLU A 287 16.46 -12.14 18.73
CA GLU A 287 17.55 -11.31 19.25
C GLU A 287 17.11 -10.40 20.41
N GLU A 288 18.09 -9.89 21.16
CA GLU A 288 17.85 -8.91 22.23
C GLU A 288 17.17 -7.63 21.67
N GLY A 289 16.07 -7.22 22.29
CA GLY A 289 15.23 -6.10 21.83
C GLY A 289 14.17 -6.47 20.79
N GLY A 290 14.28 -7.65 20.15
CA GLY A 290 13.28 -8.21 19.23
C GLY A 290 12.83 -7.25 18.11
N CYS A 291 11.58 -7.37 17.67
CA CYS A 291 11.07 -6.64 16.50
C CYS A 291 10.77 -5.14 16.71
N PHE A 292 10.74 -4.65 17.95
CA PHE A 292 10.30 -3.28 18.27
C PHE A 292 11.38 -2.43 18.96
N GLY A 293 12.58 -2.98 19.15
CA GLY A 293 13.72 -2.27 19.73
C GLY A 293 15.06 -2.94 19.49
N GLY A 294 15.10 -3.99 18.66
CA GLY A 294 16.32 -4.71 18.32
C GLY A 294 17.18 -3.98 17.29
N SER A 295 18.44 -4.39 17.26
CA SER A 295 19.39 -3.97 16.22
C SER A 295 19.19 -4.79 14.94
N PRO A 296 19.52 -4.24 13.76
CA PRO A 296 19.61 -5.01 12.53
C PRO A 296 20.47 -6.26 12.71
N ILE A 297 20.04 -7.37 12.10
CA ILE A 297 20.78 -8.63 12.11
C ILE A 297 22.17 -8.38 11.50
N SER A 298 23.21 -8.81 12.20
CA SER A 298 24.60 -8.72 11.76
C SER A 298 25.23 -10.09 11.67
N PHE A 299 25.99 -10.36 10.62
CA PHE A 299 26.67 -11.62 10.40
C PHE A 299 27.97 -11.41 9.61
N THR A 300 28.84 -12.42 9.57
CA THR A 300 30.03 -12.39 8.73
C THR A 300 29.68 -12.78 7.30
N CYS A 301 30.20 -12.09 6.28
CA CYS A 301 29.90 -12.42 4.88
C CYS A 301 30.34 -13.84 4.47
N SER A 302 31.26 -14.45 5.22
CA SER A 302 31.71 -15.84 4.98
C SER A 302 30.75 -16.90 5.53
N GLU A 303 29.89 -16.55 6.49
CA GLU A 303 29.03 -17.49 7.20
C GLU A 303 27.54 -17.24 6.94
N GLY A 304 27.15 -15.98 6.68
CA GLY A 304 25.74 -15.59 6.59
C GLY A 304 25.05 -15.60 7.97
N PRO A 305 23.76 -15.24 8.05
CA PRO A 305 22.98 -15.36 9.27
C PRO A 305 22.73 -16.84 9.63
N ASP A 306 22.91 -17.20 10.90
CA ASP A 306 22.56 -18.52 11.44
C ASP A 306 21.11 -18.50 11.95
N ASP A 307 20.17 -18.45 11.02
CA ASP A 307 18.76 -18.17 11.32
C ASP A 307 17.79 -19.19 10.70
N ALA A 308 18.30 -20.36 10.31
CA ALA A 308 17.47 -21.47 9.85
C ALA A 308 16.34 -21.79 10.84
N THR A 309 15.23 -22.30 10.32
CA THR A 309 14.07 -22.68 11.14
C THR A 309 13.92 -24.19 11.21
N GLU A 310 13.43 -24.69 12.34
CA GLU A 310 13.04 -26.10 12.48
C GLU A 310 11.95 -26.50 11.46
N ASN A 311 11.22 -25.50 10.97
CA ASN A 311 10.17 -25.63 9.98
C ASN A 311 10.69 -25.57 8.52
N GLY A 312 11.98 -25.81 8.32
CA GLY A 312 12.58 -26.03 7.01
C GLY A 312 12.91 -24.76 6.22
N GLY A 313 12.90 -23.57 6.83
CA GLY A 313 13.46 -22.37 6.22
C GLY A 313 14.98 -22.35 6.33
N ASN A 314 15.69 -22.14 5.22
CA ASN A 314 17.15 -22.14 5.22
C ASN A 314 17.71 -20.84 5.81
N SER A 315 17.12 -19.69 5.45
CA SER A 315 17.44 -18.40 6.04
C SER A 315 16.34 -17.36 5.77
N PRO A 316 15.37 -17.20 6.69
CA PRO A 316 14.32 -16.19 6.58
C PRO A 316 14.84 -14.76 6.44
N SER A 317 15.95 -14.42 7.09
CA SER A 317 16.56 -13.08 7.01
C SER A 317 17.08 -12.77 5.61
N LEU A 318 17.71 -13.75 4.95
CA LEU A 318 18.19 -13.58 3.58
C LEU A 318 17.04 -13.50 2.58
N ASP A 319 15.99 -14.30 2.77
CA ASP A 319 14.79 -14.23 1.93
C ASP A 319 14.13 -12.84 2.01
N VAL A 320 13.98 -12.29 3.21
CA VAL A 320 13.42 -10.94 3.43
C VAL A 320 14.33 -9.87 2.86
N ALA A 321 15.64 -9.93 3.10
CA ALA A 321 16.59 -8.97 2.54
C ALA A 321 16.55 -8.95 1.00
N PHE A 322 16.50 -10.14 0.38
CA PHE A 322 16.35 -10.28 -1.07
C PHE A 322 15.01 -9.73 -1.57
N GLY A 323 13.91 -10.03 -0.87
CA GLY A 323 12.59 -9.54 -1.22
C GLY A 323 12.52 -8.01 -1.19
N LEU A 324 13.05 -7.39 -0.13
CA LEU A 324 13.18 -5.94 -0.04
C LEU A 324 14.01 -5.37 -1.19
N GLN A 325 15.20 -5.90 -1.46
CA GLN A 325 16.01 -5.44 -2.59
C GLN A 325 15.26 -5.58 -3.93
N THR A 326 14.51 -6.67 -4.11
CA THR A 326 13.70 -6.91 -5.31
C THR A 326 12.63 -5.85 -5.50
N ILE A 327 11.91 -5.46 -4.44
CA ILE A 327 10.88 -4.41 -4.48
C ILE A 327 11.46 -3.10 -5.05
N PHE A 328 12.57 -2.62 -4.51
CA PHE A 328 13.20 -1.38 -4.97
C PHE A 328 13.72 -1.50 -6.41
N ARG A 329 14.22 -2.68 -6.79
CA ARG A 329 14.64 -2.95 -8.18
C ARG A 329 13.46 -2.99 -9.15
N VAL A 330 12.32 -3.55 -8.77
CA VAL A 330 11.11 -3.51 -9.60
C VAL A 330 10.73 -2.06 -9.90
N PHE A 331 10.64 -1.20 -8.88
CA PHE A 331 10.31 0.22 -9.10
C PHE A 331 11.35 0.93 -9.97
N ARG A 332 12.64 0.73 -9.68
CA ARG A 332 13.73 1.40 -10.41
C ARG A 332 13.88 0.90 -11.85
N GLU A 333 13.89 -0.42 -12.06
CA GLU A 333 14.21 -1.04 -13.35
C GLU A 333 12.98 -1.19 -14.25
N TRP A 334 11.79 -1.47 -13.69
CA TRP A 334 10.57 -1.55 -14.50
C TRP A 334 9.91 -0.21 -14.70
N TYR A 335 9.88 0.65 -13.68
CA TYR A 335 9.04 1.86 -13.71
C TYR A 335 9.83 3.17 -13.73
N ASP A 336 11.17 3.10 -13.68
CA ASP A 336 12.07 4.25 -13.52
C ASP A 336 11.62 5.19 -12.40
N MET A 337 11.21 4.60 -11.28
CA MET A 337 10.74 5.34 -10.12
C MET A 337 11.41 4.83 -8.86
N GLU A 338 11.46 5.71 -7.85
CA GLU A 338 11.76 5.25 -6.50
C GLU A 338 10.58 4.49 -5.93
N ALA A 339 10.86 3.52 -5.05
CA ALA A 339 9.82 2.80 -4.36
C ALA A 339 8.94 3.80 -3.56
N PRO A 340 7.61 3.68 -3.62
CA PRO A 340 6.72 4.63 -2.97
C PRO A 340 6.98 4.77 -1.48
N VAL A 341 7.29 3.67 -0.80
CA VAL A 341 7.55 3.67 0.64
C VAL A 341 9.07 3.59 0.86
N PRO A 342 9.67 4.47 1.67
CA PRO A 342 11.08 4.36 2.03
C PRO A 342 11.41 3.01 2.68
N SER A 343 12.70 2.76 2.87
CA SER A 343 13.27 1.54 3.44
C SER A 343 12.54 1.09 4.72
N PRO A 344 11.75 0.01 4.69
CA PRO A 344 10.94 -0.41 5.83
C PRO A 344 11.78 -1.13 6.88
N THR A 345 11.23 -1.28 8.08
CA THR A 345 11.75 -2.25 9.05
C THR A 345 11.00 -3.56 8.88
N ALA A 346 11.70 -4.63 8.53
CA ALA A 346 11.17 -5.98 8.48
C ALA A 346 11.69 -6.79 9.66
N CYS A 347 10.83 -7.59 10.29
CA CYS A 347 11.23 -8.51 11.35
C CYS A 347 10.90 -9.95 10.99
N VAL A 348 11.91 -10.81 11.01
CA VAL A 348 11.74 -12.27 10.88
C VAL A 348 11.63 -12.92 12.25
N HIS A 349 11.21 -14.19 12.29
CA HIS A 349 11.00 -14.94 13.52
C HIS A 349 10.05 -14.24 14.50
N TYR A 350 9.04 -13.55 13.96
CA TYR A 350 8.10 -12.80 14.78
C TYR A 350 7.11 -13.75 15.48
N GLY A 351 6.98 -13.58 16.79
CA GLY A 351 6.10 -14.39 17.63
C GLY A 351 6.62 -15.82 17.87
N ASP A 352 5.84 -16.61 18.58
CA ASP A 352 6.11 -18.03 18.81
C ASP A 352 5.38 -18.86 17.74
N ASN A 353 6.12 -19.26 16.70
CA ASN A 353 5.59 -20.05 15.57
C ASN A 353 4.33 -19.41 14.93
N LEU A 354 4.37 -18.08 14.75
CA LEU A 354 3.26 -17.36 14.12
C LEU A 354 3.04 -17.88 12.69
N ASN A 355 1.81 -18.30 12.42
CA ASN A 355 1.40 -18.77 11.11
C ASN A 355 0.88 -17.62 10.23
N ASN A 356 1.66 -16.55 10.11
CA ASN A 356 1.27 -15.40 9.31
C ASN A 356 2.46 -14.50 8.95
N ALA A 357 2.25 -13.62 7.97
CA ALA A 357 2.97 -12.37 7.79
C ALA A 357 2.00 -11.20 7.99
N LEU A 358 2.53 -10.03 8.34
CA LEU A 358 1.73 -8.85 8.66
C LEU A 358 2.46 -7.57 8.24
N SER A 359 1.68 -6.61 7.73
CA SER A 359 2.05 -5.22 7.60
C SER A 359 1.41 -4.41 8.75
N VAL A 360 2.22 -3.78 9.61
CA VAL A 360 1.74 -3.04 10.79
C VAL A 360 2.47 -1.70 10.91
N GLY A 361 1.76 -0.61 10.63
CA GLY A 361 2.39 0.72 10.54
C GLY A 361 3.47 0.69 9.46
N GLU A 362 4.70 1.14 9.78
CA GLU A 362 5.83 1.08 8.84
C GLU A 362 6.67 -0.21 8.94
N GLN A 363 6.14 -1.26 9.58
CA GLN A 363 6.85 -2.51 9.82
C GLN A 363 6.24 -3.71 9.10
N LEU A 364 7.11 -4.60 8.62
CA LEU A 364 6.74 -5.91 8.08
C LEU A 364 7.14 -6.99 9.10
N LEU A 365 6.24 -7.89 9.44
CA LEU A 365 6.46 -8.93 10.44
C LEU A 365 6.23 -10.31 9.83
N PHE A 366 7.21 -11.19 9.94
CA PHE A 366 7.18 -12.52 9.31
C PHE A 366 7.35 -13.61 10.38
N GLY A 367 6.35 -14.49 10.47
CA GLY A 367 6.37 -15.65 11.35
C GLY A 367 7.08 -16.86 10.74
N ASP A 368 7.57 -17.74 11.62
CA ASP A 368 8.27 -18.98 11.23
C ASP A 368 7.33 -20.10 10.75
N GLY A 369 6.02 -19.86 10.76
CA GLY A 369 5.01 -20.85 10.43
C GLY A 369 4.88 -21.93 11.52
N LEU A 370 4.11 -22.97 11.20
CA LEU A 370 3.82 -24.09 12.10
C LEU A 370 4.44 -25.37 11.55
N LEU A 371 5.19 -26.06 12.42
CA LEU A 371 5.86 -27.32 12.10
C LEU A 371 4.90 -28.34 11.47
N GLY A 372 5.21 -28.77 10.25
CA GLY A 372 4.43 -29.77 9.51
C GLY A 372 3.12 -29.25 8.92
N PHE A 373 2.87 -27.93 8.96
CA PHE A 373 1.69 -27.31 8.38
C PHE A 373 2.05 -26.23 7.35
N SER A 374 2.95 -25.32 7.70
CA SER A 374 3.41 -24.23 6.83
C SER A 374 4.92 -24.11 6.85
N ALA A 375 5.53 -23.32 5.97
CA ALA A 375 6.92 -22.86 6.06
C ALA A 375 6.96 -21.43 6.66
N PRO A 376 8.15 -20.87 6.94
CA PRO A 376 8.27 -19.46 7.25
C PRO A 376 7.66 -18.58 6.16
N PHE A 377 6.94 -17.52 6.57
CA PHE A 377 6.21 -16.63 5.67
C PHE A 377 7.13 -15.60 4.98
N THR A 378 8.37 -15.99 4.68
CA THR A 378 9.40 -15.13 4.08
C THR A 378 9.59 -15.35 2.59
N THR A 379 8.67 -16.05 1.91
CA THR A 379 8.77 -16.22 0.45
C THR A 379 8.75 -14.86 -0.25
N LEU A 380 9.36 -14.77 -1.44
CA LEU A 380 9.39 -13.52 -2.22
C LEU A 380 7.99 -12.92 -2.40
N GLY A 381 7.00 -13.78 -2.66
CA GLY A 381 5.61 -13.37 -2.78
C GLY A 381 5.06 -12.74 -1.50
N ALA A 382 5.27 -13.37 -0.35
CA ALA A 382 4.84 -12.84 0.95
C ALA A 382 5.50 -11.49 1.26
N VAL A 383 6.81 -11.36 1.04
CA VAL A 383 7.53 -10.10 1.30
C VAL A 383 7.01 -8.95 0.42
N CYS A 384 6.80 -9.21 -0.88
CA CYS A 384 6.23 -8.22 -1.77
C CYS A 384 4.76 -7.90 -1.44
N HIS A 385 3.95 -8.89 -1.07
CA HIS A 385 2.56 -8.71 -0.67
C HIS A 385 2.46 -7.76 0.54
N GLU A 386 3.19 -8.05 1.62
CA GLU A 386 3.12 -7.22 2.84
C GLU A 386 3.62 -5.79 2.62
N TYR A 387 4.64 -5.60 1.76
CA TYR A 387 5.11 -4.27 1.38
C TYR A 387 4.08 -3.50 0.55
N ALA A 388 3.31 -4.18 -0.31
CA ALA A 388 2.25 -3.54 -1.08
C ALA A 388 1.12 -2.96 -0.22
N HIS A 389 0.88 -3.49 0.99
CA HIS A 389 -0.02 -2.85 1.95
C HIS A 389 0.51 -1.48 2.39
N LEU A 390 1.82 -1.32 2.59
CA LEU A 390 2.42 -0.02 2.90
C LEU A 390 2.25 0.97 1.75
N ILE A 391 2.38 0.51 0.51
CA ILE A 391 2.13 1.34 -0.69
C ILE A 391 0.68 1.80 -0.69
N THR A 392 -0.25 0.90 -0.40
CA THR A 392 -1.69 1.20 -0.36
C THR A 392 -2.03 2.17 0.75
N GLU A 393 -1.47 1.99 1.95
CA GLU A 393 -1.62 2.93 3.08
C GLU A 393 -1.11 4.33 2.73
N LYS A 394 0.05 4.41 2.04
CA LYS A 394 0.62 5.68 1.60
C LYS A 394 -0.21 6.39 0.52
N TYR A 395 -0.83 5.65 -0.39
CA TYR A 395 -1.55 6.22 -1.53
C TYR A 395 -3.05 6.35 -1.28
N SER A 396 -3.82 5.33 -1.64
CA SER A 396 -5.29 5.38 -1.58
C SER A 396 -5.84 5.23 -0.17
N ASN A 397 -5.03 4.67 0.74
CA ASN A 397 -5.41 4.27 2.08
C ASN A 397 -6.70 3.42 2.09
N LEU A 398 -6.81 2.47 1.14
CA LEU A 398 -7.93 1.53 1.07
C LEU A 398 -8.13 0.87 2.43
N GLN A 399 -9.35 0.95 2.94
CA GLN A 399 -9.73 0.30 4.18
C GLN A 399 -9.50 -1.20 4.07
N HIS A 400 -9.10 -1.83 5.17
CA HIS A 400 -8.83 -3.26 5.24
C HIS A 400 -10.10 -4.08 5.52
N ASP A 401 -11.26 -3.58 5.06
CA ASP A 401 -12.57 -4.21 5.20
C ASP A 401 -13.46 -3.91 3.98
N GLY A 402 -14.58 -4.62 3.89
CA GLY A 402 -15.54 -4.44 2.81
C GLY A 402 -14.94 -4.72 1.43
N GLN A 403 -15.37 -3.95 0.43
CA GLN A 403 -14.88 -4.09 -0.95
C GLN A 403 -13.48 -3.50 -1.10
N ALA A 404 -13.21 -2.37 -0.43
CA ALA A 404 -11.90 -1.73 -0.42
C ALA A 404 -10.80 -2.68 0.08
N GLY A 405 -11.10 -3.49 1.10
CA GLY A 405 -10.19 -4.53 1.61
C GLY A 405 -9.87 -5.59 0.56
N GLY A 406 -10.88 -6.05 -0.18
CA GLY A 406 -10.66 -6.98 -1.29
C GLY A 406 -9.78 -6.39 -2.40
N VAL A 407 -9.94 -5.10 -2.71
CA VAL A 407 -9.07 -4.40 -3.67
C VAL A 407 -7.65 -4.23 -3.12
N ASN A 408 -7.50 -3.96 -1.82
CA ASN A 408 -6.21 -3.84 -1.14
C ASN A 408 -5.42 -5.15 -1.21
N ASP A 409 -6.03 -6.28 -0.85
CA ASP A 409 -5.40 -7.59 -0.93
C ASP A 409 -5.08 -8.01 -2.38
N ALA A 410 -5.96 -7.66 -3.34
CA ALA A 410 -5.70 -7.95 -4.74
C ALA A 410 -4.57 -7.10 -5.32
N PHE A 411 -4.40 -5.85 -4.84
CA PHE A 411 -3.24 -5.03 -5.19
C PHE A 411 -1.94 -5.66 -4.67
N ALA A 412 -1.96 -6.17 -3.43
CA ALA A 412 -0.83 -6.85 -2.83
C ALA A 412 -0.47 -8.16 -3.54
N ASP A 413 -1.47 -8.97 -3.91
CA ASP A 413 -1.30 -10.16 -4.76
C ASP A 413 -0.73 -9.79 -6.15
N ALA A 414 -1.29 -8.79 -6.84
CA ALA A 414 -0.77 -8.34 -8.14
C ALA A 414 0.70 -7.86 -8.06
N PHE A 415 1.11 -7.22 -6.95
CA PHE A 415 2.50 -6.83 -6.75
C PHE A 415 3.41 -8.02 -6.45
N SER A 416 2.97 -8.99 -5.63
CA SER A 416 3.65 -10.27 -5.45
C SER A 416 3.92 -10.95 -6.79
N ARG A 417 2.89 -11.03 -7.66
CA ARG A 417 3.00 -11.60 -9.00
C ARG A 417 4.01 -10.85 -9.87
N ALA A 418 4.05 -9.52 -9.79
CA ALA A 418 5.01 -8.67 -10.49
C ALA A 418 6.46 -8.93 -10.02
N CYS A 419 6.72 -8.98 -8.71
CA CYS A 419 8.04 -9.32 -8.16
C CYS A 419 8.53 -10.70 -8.58
N ARG A 420 7.65 -11.71 -8.53
CA ARG A 420 7.97 -13.08 -8.96
C ARG A 420 8.25 -13.16 -10.45
N LYS A 421 7.50 -12.40 -11.26
CA LYS A 421 7.78 -12.31 -12.70
C LYS A 421 9.12 -11.62 -12.98
N PHE A 422 9.46 -10.57 -12.24
CA PHE A 422 10.70 -9.82 -12.38
C PHE A 422 11.93 -10.70 -12.12
N THR A 423 11.87 -11.54 -11.09
CA THR A 423 12.99 -12.40 -10.69
C THR A 423 13.00 -13.75 -11.40
N GLY A 424 11.84 -14.23 -11.87
CA GLY A 424 11.66 -15.61 -12.33
C GLY A 424 11.59 -16.64 -11.19
N ILE A 425 11.68 -16.22 -9.93
CA ILE A 425 11.53 -17.09 -8.76
C ILE A 425 10.05 -17.34 -8.54
N ASP A 426 9.67 -18.62 -8.49
CA ASP A 426 8.27 -19.02 -8.26
C ASP A 426 7.30 -18.28 -9.21
N ASP A 427 7.65 -18.21 -10.50
CA ASP A 427 6.84 -17.56 -11.56
C ASP A 427 5.58 -18.40 -11.87
N THR A 428 4.68 -18.50 -10.89
CA THR A 428 3.43 -19.27 -10.93
C THR A 428 2.22 -18.36 -10.81
N TRP A 429 1.04 -18.89 -11.15
CA TRP A 429 -0.25 -18.22 -11.00
C TRP A 429 -0.96 -18.59 -9.69
N TYR A 430 -0.19 -18.93 -8.66
CA TYR A 430 -0.67 -19.24 -7.33
C TYR A 430 0.03 -18.36 -6.31
N GLU A 431 -0.69 -17.82 -5.34
CA GLU A 431 -0.12 -17.13 -4.19
C GLU A 431 0.21 -18.11 -3.07
N GLY A 432 1.31 -17.86 -2.37
CA GLY A 432 1.76 -18.70 -1.27
C GLY A 432 2.28 -20.07 -1.67
N SER A 433 2.76 -20.20 -2.91
CA SER A 433 3.52 -21.37 -3.34
C SER A 433 4.67 -21.66 -2.38
N GLY A 434 4.77 -22.93 -1.99
CA GLY A 434 5.70 -23.41 -0.98
C GLY A 434 5.58 -22.77 0.41
N LEU A 435 4.39 -22.24 0.76
CA LEU A 435 4.06 -21.85 2.14
C LEU A 435 3.27 -22.90 2.91
N LEU A 436 2.40 -23.69 2.28
CA LEU A 436 1.53 -24.65 2.97
C LEU A 436 1.81 -26.08 2.51
N VAL A 437 2.00 -27.00 3.46
CA VAL A 437 2.31 -28.41 3.18
C VAL A 437 1.19 -29.09 2.38
N ASN A 438 -0.06 -28.75 2.65
CA ASN A 438 -1.23 -29.32 1.96
C ASN A 438 -1.58 -28.61 0.64
N TYR A 439 -0.96 -27.45 0.37
CA TYR A 439 -1.13 -26.67 -0.85
C TYR A 439 0.24 -26.20 -1.35
N PRO A 440 1.16 -27.14 -1.69
CA PRO A 440 2.54 -26.79 -2.02
C PRO A 440 2.64 -25.90 -3.26
N GLN A 441 1.68 -25.99 -4.19
CA GLN A 441 1.57 -25.10 -5.34
C GLN A 441 1.14 -23.67 -4.97
N GLY A 442 0.61 -23.44 -3.78
CA GLY A 442 0.00 -22.20 -3.33
C GLY A 442 -1.50 -22.35 -3.08
N PHE A 443 -2.03 -21.46 -2.26
CA PHE A 443 -3.40 -21.56 -1.76
C PHE A 443 -4.39 -20.67 -2.51
N ARG A 444 -4.03 -19.43 -2.92
CA ARG A 444 -4.91 -18.63 -3.80
C ARG A 444 -4.50 -18.80 -5.26
N CYS A 445 -5.43 -19.15 -6.15
CA CYS A 445 -5.16 -19.27 -7.58
C CYS A 445 -5.73 -18.06 -8.32
N TYR A 446 -4.93 -17.41 -9.17
CA TYR A 446 -5.38 -16.22 -9.89
C TYR A 446 -6.34 -16.58 -11.03
N ALA A 447 -6.10 -17.72 -11.70
CA ALA A 447 -6.93 -18.18 -12.82
C ALA A 447 -8.32 -18.68 -12.38
N ASP A 448 -8.36 -19.32 -11.20
CA ASP A 448 -9.57 -19.84 -10.57
C ASP A 448 -9.51 -19.58 -9.06
N PRO A 449 -9.93 -18.38 -8.60
CA PRO A 449 -9.95 -18.06 -7.18
C PRO A 449 -10.69 -19.08 -6.31
N THR A 450 -11.76 -19.70 -6.84
CA THR A 450 -12.58 -20.66 -6.11
C THR A 450 -11.86 -21.98 -5.79
N PHE A 451 -10.68 -22.20 -6.38
CA PHE A 451 -9.81 -23.35 -6.13
C PHE A 451 -9.54 -23.59 -4.64
N ASP A 452 -9.43 -22.53 -3.86
CA ASP A 452 -9.13 -22.62 -2.42
C ASP A 452 -10.36 -23.03 -1.58
N GLY A 453 -11.55 -23.09 -2.19
CA GLY A 453 -12.83 -23.40 -1.55
C GLY A 453 -13.43 -22.26 -0.72
N PHE A 454 -12.87 -21.05 -0.79
CA PHE A 454 -13.19 -19.91 0.07
C PHE A 454 -13.33 -18.58 -0.67
N SER A 455 -12.44 -18.30 -1.62
CA SER A 455 -12.42 -17.08 -2.42
C SER A 455 -13.49 -17.11 -3.49
N ILE A 456 -13.95 -15.91 -3.87
CA ILE A 456 -14.93 -15.70 -4.93
C ILE A 456 -14.24 -15.22 -6.20
N ASP A 457 -14.85 -15.49 -7.35
CA ASP A 457 -14.29 -15.13 -8.65
C ASP A 457 -15.21 -14.20 -9.47
N ASN A 458 -16.32 -13.77 -8.88
CA ASN A 458 -17.31 -12.90 -9.49
C ASN A 458 -17.95 -11.96 -8.46
N LEU A 459 -18.23 -10.72 -8.88
CA LEU A 459 -18.90 -9.71 -8.05
C LEU A 459 -20.25 -10.18 -7.49
N SER A 460 -20.99 -11.00 -8.24
CA SER A 460 -22.30 -11.48 -7.81
C SER A 460 -22.28 -12.39 -6.57
N ASP A 461 -21.12 -12.95 -6.23
CA ASP A 461 -20.92 -13.78 -5.04
C ASP A 461 -20.44 -12.98 -3.82
N TYR A 462 -20.24 -11.66 -3.96
CA TYR A 462 -19.82 -10.81 -2.85
C TYR A 462 -20.93 -10.63 -1.81
N GLU A 463 -20.56 -10.76 -0.54
CA GLU A 463 -21.42 -10.50 0.60
C GLU A 463 -20.79 -9.45 1.52
N ALA A 464 -21.61 -8.54 2.07
CA ALA A 464 -21.12 -7.52 2.99
C ALA A 464 -20.49 -8.16 4.24
N GLY A 465 -19.28 -7.72 4.59
CA GLY A 465 -18.50 -8.29 5.70
C GLY A 465 -17.73 -9.55 5.33
N MET A 466 -17.69 -9.93 4.04
CA MET A 466 -16.78 -10.95 3.54
C MET A 466 -15.32 -10.56 3.79
N ASP A 467 -14.50 -11.55 4.14
CA ASP A 467 -13.06 -11.40 4.34
C ASP A 467 -12.37 -10.90 3.05
N SER A 468 -11.43 -9.98 3.20
CA SER A 468 -10.70 -9.37 2.07
C SER A 468 -9.94 -10.42 1.25
N HIS A 469 -9.34 -11.42 1.90
CA HIS A 469 -8.58 -12.48 1.24
C HIS A 469 -9.46 -13.42 0.40
N ARG A 470 -10.78 -13.37 0.58
CA ARG A 470 -11.74 -14.09 -0.26
C ARG A 470 -12.22 -13.23 -1.42
N SER A 471 -12.54 -11.97 -1.13
CA SER A 471 -13.11 -11.05 -2.11
C SER A 471 -12.08 -10.48 -3.10
N CYS A 472 -10.79 -10.54 -2.76
CA CYS A 472 -9.69 -10.20 -3.67
C CYS A 472 -9.64 -11.06 -4.94
N GLY A 473 -10.25 -12.26 -4.90
CA GLY A 473 -10.33 -13.17 -6.04
C GLY A 473 -10.94 -12.56 -7.31
N ILE A 474 -11.89 -11.61 -7.18
CA ILE A 474 -12.47 -10.86 -8.31
C ILE A 474 -11.36 -10.13 -9.09
N PHE A 475 -10.50 -9.42 -8.38
CA PHE A 475 -9.42 -8.62 -8.98
C PHE A 475 -8.21 -9.48 -9.34
N ASN A 476 -7.93 -10.57 -8.62
CA ASN A 476 -6.90 -11.53 -9.01
C ASN A 476 -7.24 -12.22 -10.35
N LYS A 477 -8.51 -12.60 -10.55
CA LYS A 477 -8.98 -13.18 -11.82
C LYS A 477 -9.03 -12.16 -12.95
N PHE A 478 -9.41 -10.91 -12.66
CA PHE A 478 -9.25 -9.82 -13.62
C PHE A 478 -7.80 -9.68 -14.07
N PHE A 479 -6.85 -9.64 -13.12
CA PHE A 479 -5.43 -9.49 -13.42
C PHE A 479 -4.92 -10.62 -14.30
N TYR A 480 -5.24 -11.88 -13.95
CA TYR A 480 -4.93 -13.05 -14.77
C TYR A 480 -5.52 -12.95 -16.18
N CYS A 481 -6.80 -12.56 -16.29
CA CYS A 481 -7.45 -12.38 -17.57
C CYS A 481 -6.71 -11.36 -18.44
N LEU A 482 -6.37 -10.20 -17.87
CA LEU A 482 -5.74 -9.11 -18.60
C LEU A 482 -4.35 -9.50 -19.12
N THR A 483 -3.54 -10.13 -18.27
CA THR A 483 -2.11 -10.36 -18.56
C THR A 483 -1.83 -11.70 -19.22
N GLU A 484 -2.68 -12.71 -19.01
CA GLU A 484 -2.48 -14.06 -19.53
C GLU A 484 -3.54 -14.42 -20.58
N THR A 485 -4.84 -14.28 -20.25
CA THR A 485 -5.92 -14.76 -21.14
C THR A 485 -6.07 -13.91 -22.40
N GLN A 486 -6.07 -12.58 -22.27
CA GLN A 486 -6.09 -11.67 -23.42
C GLN A 486 -4.73 -11.63 -24.12
N GLY A 487 -3.63 -11.79 -23.36
CA GLY A 487 -2.26 -11.84 -23.89
C GLY A 487 -1.78 -10.53 -24.55
N THR A 488 -2.55 -9.44 -24.44
CA THR A 488 -2.21 -8.12 -25.03
C THR A 488 -1.42 -7.23 -24.08
N THR A 489 -1.27 -7.63 -22.82
CA THR A 489 -0.73 -6.80 -21.75
C THR A 489 0.25 -7.61 -20.93
N THR A 490 1.45 -7.09 -20.70
CA THR A 490 2.45 -7.78 -19.87
C THR A 490 2.08 -7.68 -18.40
N ILE A 491 2.62 -8.56 -17.53
CA ILE A 491 2.46 -8.44 -16.06
C ILE A 491 2.95 -7.08 -15.55
N ARG A 492 4.06 -6.58 -16.12
CA ARG A 492 4.61 -5.26 -15.79
C ARG A 492 3.60 -4.14 -16.09
N ASP A 493 2.99 -4.15 -17.27
CA ASP A 493 2.03 -3.11 -17.68
C ASP A 493 0.67 -3.29 -17.00
N GLY A 494 0.25 -4.53 -16.75
CA GLY A 494 -0.93 -4.85 -15.95
C GLY A 494 -0.79 -4.29 -14.53
N PHE A 495 0.34 -4.55 -13.86
CA PHE A 495 0.57 -4.03 -12.51
C PHE A 495 0.69 -2.49 -12.52
N LEU A 496 1.23 -1.89 -13.58
CA LEU A 496 1.23 -0.43 -13.72
C LEU A 496 -0.20 0.14 -13.68
N THR A 497 -1.21 -0.54 -14.23
CA THR A 497 -2.60 -0.06 -14.11
C THR A 497 -3.12 -0.07 -12.68
N TYR A 498 -2.75 -1.08 -11.89
CA TYR A 498 -3.06 -1.16 -10.45
C TYR A 498 -2.33 -0.08 -9.67
N LEU A 499 -1.03 0.10 -9.92
CA LEU A 499 -0.20 1.11 -9.28
C LEU A 499 -0.76 2.51 -9.53
N LEU A 500 -1.03 2.86 -10.79
CA LEU A 500 -1.63 4.14 -11.15
C LEU A 500 -3.05 4.29 -10.58
N ALA A 501 -3.82 3.20 -10.46
CA ALA A 501 -5.17 3.28 -9.89
C ALA A 501 -5.14 3.52 -8.39
N ASN A 502 -4.30 2.78 -7.66
CA ASN A 502 -4.01 2.98 -6.24
C ASN A 502 -3.50 4.41 -5.99
N GLU A 503 -2.62 4.87 -6.87
CA GLU A 503 -2.02 6.17 -6.78
C GLU A 503 -3.04 7.30 -7.05
N LEU A 504 -3.79 7.23 -8.15
CA LEU A 504 -4.52 8.37 -8.73
C LEU A 504 -6.04 8.32 -8.52
N PHE A 505 -6.63 7.12 -8.42
CA PHE A 505 -8.07 6.94 -8.59
C PHE A 505 -8.77 6.28 -7.39
N TRP A 506 -8.09 5.46 -6.61
CA TRP A 506 -8.68 4.82 -5.42
C TRP A 506 -8.64 5.75 -4.20
N ALA A 507 -9.67 5.61 -3.36
CA ALA A 507 -9.89 6.28 -2.09
C ALA A 507 -10.18 5.24 -0.98
N PRO A 508 -10.19 5.61 0.31
CA PRO A 508 -10.29 4.63 1.40
C PRO A 508 -11.51 3.70 1.33
N ASP A 509 -12.65 4.20 0.84
CA ASP A 509 -13.94 3.50 0.78
C ASP A 509 -14.31 3.04 -0.65
N THR A 510 -13.33 2.91 -1.54
CA THR A 510 -13.53 2.52 -2.95
C THR A 510 -14.33 1.22 -3.08
N SER A 511 -15.40 1.25 -3.89
CA SER A 511 -16.15 0.04 -4.29
C SER A 511 -15.43 -0.73 -5.39
N PHE A 512 -15.84 -1.97 -5.67
CA PHE A 512 -15.27 -2.73 -6.77
C PHE A 512 -15.48 -2.06 -8.13
N GLU A 513 -16.63 -1.46 -8.38
CA GLU A 513 -16.92 -0.71 -9.60
C GLU A 513 -16.03 0.53 -9.72
N ASP A 514 -15.89 1.31 -8.65
CA ASP A 514 -15.01 2.49 -8.63
C ASP A 514 -13.54 2.09 -8.80
N ALA A 515 -13.13 0.99 -8.18
CA ALA A 515 -11.79 0.45 -8.35
C ALA A 515 -11.52 0.05 -9.80
N ALA A 516 -12.49 -0.61 -10.44
CA ALA A 516 -12.42 -1.03 -11.83
C ALA A 516 -12.44 0.17 -12.80
N CYS A 517 -13.24 1.20 -12.53
CA CYS A 517 -13.16 2.47 -13.26
C CYS A 517 -11.77 3.12 -13.10
N GLY A 518 -11.17 3.04 -11.91
CA GLY A 518 -9.80 3.51 -11.67
C GLY A 518 -8.78 2.79 -12.56
N ILE A 519 -8.82 1.46 -12.61
CA ILE A 519 -7.96 0.66 -13.49
C ILE A 519 -8.19 0.98 -14.97
N LEU A 520 -9.44 1.18 -15.39
CA LEU A 520 -9.77 1.57 -16.76
C LEU A 520 -9.21 2.94 -17.13
N ARG A 521 -9.21 3.92 -16.22
CA ARG A 521 -8.57 5.21 -16.46
C ARG A 521 -7.05 5.08 -16.49
N SER A 522 -6.49 4.27 -15.60
CA SER A 522 -5.06 3.95 -15.57
C SER A 522 -4.58 3.25 -16.84
N SER A 523 -5.42 2.44 -17.49
CA SER A 523 -5.02 1.77 -18.73
C SER A 523 -4.83 2.75 -19.89
N VAL A 524 -5.61 3.84 -19.95
CA VAL A 524 -5.36 4.95 -20.89
C VAL A 524 -3.97 5.55 -20.66
N LEU A 525 -3.64 5.85 -19.40
CA LEU A 525 -2.34 6.44 -19.02
C LEU A 525 -1.16 5.48 -19.27
N ALA A 526 -1.37 4.19 -19.07
CA ALA A 526 -0.37 3.15 -19.25
C ALA A 526 -0.22 2.67 -20.71
N GLY A 527 -1.09 3.11 -21.63
CA GLY A 527 -1.15 2.60 -23.01
C GLY A 527 -1.63 1.15 -23.10
N VAL A 528 -2.40 0.69 -22.12
CA VAL A 528 -2.99 -0.65 -22.05
C VAL A 528 -4.36 -0.65 -22.75
N ASN A 529 -4.65 -1.73 -23.48
CA ASN A 529 -5.90 -1.87 -24.23
C ASN A 529 -7.13 -1.81 -23.32
N THR A 530 -7.90 -0.71 -23.43
CA THR A 530 -9.10 -0.46 -22.64
C THR A 530 -10.22 -1.47 -22.92
N GLU A 531 -10.28 -2.04 -24.13
CA GLU A 531 -11.27 -3.08 -24.46
C GLU A 531 -10.93 -4.43 -23.82
N SER A 532 -9.63 -4.76 -23.71
CA SER A 532 -9.18 -5.94 -22.94
C SER A 532 -9.57 -5.79 -21.46
N VAL A 533 -9.40 -4.59 -20.90
CA VAL A 533 -9.82 -4.27 -19.52
C VAL A 533 -11.33 -4.43 -19.35
N ARG A 534 -12.15 -3.87 -20.25
CA ARG A 534 -13.61 -4.04 -20.24
C ARG A 534 -14.02 -5.51 -20.31
N THR A 535 -13.41 -6.26 -21.22
CA THR A 535 -13.67 -7.69 -21.40
C THR A 535 -13.37 -8.48 -20.12
N CYS A 536 -12.22 -8.23 -19.50
CA CYS A 536 -11.81 -8.96 -18.30
C CYS A 536 -12.66 -8.61 -17.07
N PHE A 537 -13.01 -7.34 -16.86
CA PHE A 537 -13.93 -6.97 -15.77
C PHE A 537 -15.33 -7.56 -15.99
N GLY A 538 -15.82 -7.55 -17.24
CA GLY A 538 -17.08 -8.21 -17.59
C GLY A 538 -17.09 -9.70 -17.24
N SER A 539 -15.95 -10.39 -17.38
CA SER A 539 -15.81 -11.81 -17.03
C SER A 539 -15.90 -12.11 -15.53
N VAL A 540 -15.65 -11.11 -14.68
CA VAL A 540 -15.77 -11.19 -13.21
C VAL A 540 -16.99 -10.43 -12.69
N GLY A 541 -17.93 -10.07 -13.57
CA GLY A 541 -19.21 -9.49 -13.20
C GLY A 541 -19.20 -7.99 -12.91
N VAL A 542 -18.11 -7.27 -13.22
CA VAL A 542 -18.01 -5.82 -13.03
C VAL A 542 -18.23 -5.11 -14.37
N SER A 543 -19.30 -4.31 -14.48
CA SER A 543 -19.53 -3.48 -15.68
C SER A 543 -18.79 -2.16 -15.58
N LEU A 544 -18.25 -1.70 -16.71
CA LEU A 544 -17.55 -0.43 -16.85
C LEU A 544 -18.31 0.59 -17.71
N ASP A 545 -19.58 0.35 -18.00
CA ASP A 545 -20.37 1.19 -18.92
C ASP A 545 -20.58 2.61 -18.39
N SER A 546 -20.59 2.79 -17.07
CA SER A 546 -20.71 4.10 -16.42
C SER A 546 -19.38 4.83 -16.22
N CYS A 547 -18.24 4.20 -16.54
CA CYS A 547 -16.93 4.81 -16.34
C CYS A 547 -16.58 5.75 -17.50
N SER A 548 -16.58 7.07 -17.25
CA SER A 548 -16.04 8.05 -18.21
C SER A 548 -14.51 8.07 -18.21
N LEU A 549 -13.95 8.21 -19.42
CA LEU A 549 -12.54 8.38 -19.71
C LEU A 549 -12.16 9.83 -20.05
N ASP A 550 -13.13 10.75 -20.12
CA ASP A 550 -12.92 12.14 -20.61
C ASP A 550 -11.81 12.89 -19.86
N SER A 551 -11.59 12.52 -18.60
CA SER A 551 -10.58 13.12 -17.71
C SER A 551 -9.13 12.71 -18.02
N VAL A 552 -8.92 11.58 -18.70
CA VAL A 552 -7.59 11.01 -18.98
C VAL A 552 -7.31 10.89 -20.47
N GLU A 553 -8.34 10.95 -21.32
CA GLU A 553 -8.17 10.93 -22.76
C GLU A 553 -7.45 12.18 -23.25
N GLN A 554 -6.33 11.94 -23.93
CA GLN A 554 -5.59 13.01 -24.57
C GLN A 554 -6.22 13.36 -25.90
N VAL A 555 -6.50 14.65 -26.10
CA VAL A 555 -7.11 15.17 -27.33
C VAL A 555 -6.05 15.86 -28.19
N LEU A 556 -6.01 15.55 -29.48
CA LEU A 556 -5.24 16.27 -30.50
C LEU A 556 -6.20 17.12 -31.33
N SER A 557 -5.90 18.41 -31.47
CA SER A 557 -6.75 19.38 -32.15
C SER A 557 -5.94 20.37 -32.98
N GLU A 558 -6.60 21.25 -33.73
CA GLU A 558 -5.94 22.28 -34.54
C GLU A 558 -5.08 23.23 -33.69
N ASP A 559 -5.57 23.58 -32.50
CA ASP A 559 -4.87 24.45 -31.55
C ASP A 559 -3.74 23.70 -30.82
N ASP A 560 -3.91 22.40 -30.60
CA ASP A 560 -2.94 21.55 -29.91
C ASP A 560 -2.68 20.23 -30.68
N PRO A 561 -1.87 20.29 -31.75
CA PRO A 561 -1.74 19.17 -32.70
C PRO A 561 -0.58 18.23 -32.39
N ARG A 562 0.09 18.32 -31.23
CA ARG A 562 1.35 17.58 -30.96
C ARG A 562 1.43 17.01 -29.56
N ARG A 563 1.99 15.81 -29.43
CA ARG A 563 2.47 15.26 -28.16
C ARG A 563 3.91 14.81 -28.32
N LYS A 564 4.69 14.93 -27.25
CA LYS A 564 6.10 14.55 -27.22
C LYS A 564 6.34 13.46 -26.18
N ASN A 565 7.46 12.75 -26.30
CA ASN A 565 7.90 11.75 -25.33
C ASN A 565 6.85 10.65 -25.06
N VAL A 566 6.04 10.32 -26.07
CA VAL A 566 5.01 9.29 -25.96
C VAL A 566 5.72 7.93 -25.92
N ILE A 567 5.42 7.13 -24.91
CA ILE A 567 5.99 5.79 -24.78
C ILE A 567 5.20 4.82 -25.64
N VAL A 568 5.87 4.08 -26.52
CA VAL A 568 5.27 3.00 -27.30
C VAL A 568 6.12 1.74 -27.23
N SER A 569 5.48 0.59 -27.37
CA SER A 569 6.12 -0.71 -27.61
C SER A 569 5.13 -1.62 -28.36
N ALA A 570 5.44 -2.90 -28.54
CA ALA A 570 4.50 -3.87 -29.10
C ALA A 570 3.27 -4.08 -28.19
N THR A 571 3.42 -3.86 -26.87
CA THR A 571 2.42 -4.10 -25.82
C THR A 571 1.92 -2.83 -25.14
N VAL A 572 2.55 -1.68 -25.40
CA VAL A 572 2.15 -0.36 -24.92
C VAL A 572 1.72 0.49 -26.12
N ASN A 573 0.41 0.62 -26.25
CA ASN A 573 -0.24 1.18 -27.44
C ASN A 573 -1.11 2.39 -27.05
N PRO A 574 -0.51 3.56 -26.72
CA PRO A 574 -1.27 4.75 -26.36
C PRO A 574 -2.14 5.23 -27.53
N TYR A 575 -3.24 5.90 -27.19
CA TYR A 575 -4.14 6.47 -28.15
C TYR A 575 -4.47 7.93 -27.84
N PHE A 576 -4.93 8.63 -28.87
CA PHE A 576 -5.33 10.03 -28.81
C PHE A 576 -6.66 10.20 -29.50
N ARG A 577 -7.59 10.93 -28.87
CA ARG A 577 -8.82 11.37 -29.54
C ARG A 577 -8.51 12.55 -30.43
N VAL A 578 -9.06 12.59 -31.64
CA VAL A 578 -8.83 13.69 -32.59
C VAL A 578 -10.10 14.52 -32.72
N ARG A 579 -9.97 15.85 -32.64
CA ARG A 579 -11.05 16.80 -32.90
C ARG A 579 -10.63 17.78 -33.99
N ALA A 580 -11.46 17.95 -35.02
CA ALA A 580 -11.24 18.89 -36.13
C ALA A 580 -12.44 19.83 -36.27
N SER A 581 -12.22 21.05 -36.76
CA SER A 581 -13.25 22.10 -36.82
C SER A 581 -14.27 21.91 -37.95
N ASP A 582 -13.82 21.36 -39.09
CA ASP A 582 -14.54 21.45 -40.37
C ASP A 582 -14.81 20.07 -41.02
N GLY A 583 -14.72 18.96 -40.28
CA GLY A 583 -14.86 17.60 -40.83
C GLY A 583 -13.80 17.21 -41.88
N ALA A 584 -12.75 18.03 -42.04
CA ALA A 584 -11.65 17.79 -42.96
C ALA A 584 -10.71 16.71 -42.41
N GLY A 585 -10.41 15.70 -43.23
CA GLY A 585 -9.49 14.62 -42.84
C GLY A 585 -8.06 15.10 -42.59
N PHE A 586 -7.35 14.43 -41.70
CA PHE A 586 -6.04 14.86 -41.20
C PHE A 586 -4.90 13.93 -41.63
N THR A 587 -3.66 14.38 -41.42
CA THR A 587 -2.44 13.58 -41.57
C THR A 587 -1.72 13.46 -40.25
N VAL A 588 -1.51 12.23 -39.77
CA VAL A 588 -0.68 11.92 -38.61
C VAL A 588 0.75 11.63 -39.07
N LYS A 589 1.73 12.11 -38.32
CA LYS A 589 3.15 11.76 -38.46
C LYS A 589 3.76 11.41 -37.11
N THR A 590 4.63 10.42 -37.11
CA THR A 590 5.46 10.01 -35.98
C THR A 590 6.78 9.40 -36.50
N ASN A 591 7.53 8.71 -35.65
CA ASN A 591 8.79 8.07 -35.99
C ASN A 591 8.61 7.00 -37.08
N PRO A 592 9.62 6.79 -37.97
CA PRO A 592 9.48 5.90 -39.14
C PRO A 592 9.16 4.44 -38.85
N ASP A 593 9.39 3.96 -37.64
CA ASP A 593 9.22 2.54 -37.24
C ASP A 593 7.96 2.30 -36.39
N VAL A 594 7.17 3.34 -36.14
CA VAL A 594 5.94 3.27 -35.34
C VAL A 594 4.74 3.11 -36.25
N THR A 595 3.90 2.12 -35.95
CA THR A 595 2.62 1.93 -36.64
C THR A 595 1.58 2.90 -36.09
N ILE A 596 0.94 3.63 -36.99
CA ILE A 596 -0.22 4.48 -36.70
C ILE A 596 -1.47 3.75 -37.17
N MET A 597 -2.50 3.73 -36.32
CA MET A 597 -3.81 3.16 -36.60
C MET A 597 -4.88 4.23 -36.31
N VAL A 598 -5.80 4.43 -37.26
CA VAL A 598 -6.92 5.37 -37.09
C VAL A 598 -8.22 4.58 -37.09
N SER A 599 -9.00 4.73 -36.03
CA SER A 599 -10.26 4.02 -35.81
C SER A 599 -11.36 5.00 -35.43
N THR A 600 -12.61 4.64 -35.69
CA THR A 600 -13.80 5.41 -35.30
C THR A 600 -14.61 4.64 -34.25
N GLY A 601 -15.30 5.35 -33.36
CA GLY A 601 -16.16 4.79 -32.31
C GLY A 601 -15.41 4.28 -31.07
N SER A 602 -14.30 3.55 -31.24
CA SER A 602 -13.42 3.13 -30.13
C SER A 602 -11.95 3.15 -30.54
N ALA A 603 -11.07 3.51 -29.61
CA ALA A 603 -9.62 3.58 -29.80
C ALA A 603 -8.97 2.23 -30.15
N TYR A 604 -9.62 1.11 -29.81
CA TYR A 604 -9.10 -0.24 -30.10
C TYR A 604 -9.96 -1.03 -31.09
N ALA A 605 -10.93 -0.37 -31.75
CA ALA A 605 -11.63 -0.97 -32.89
C ALA A 605 -10.69 -1.23 -34.07
N GLU A 606 -11.13 -2.09 -34.99
CA GLU A 606 -10.42 -2.35 -36.26
C GLU A 606 -10.13 -1.03 -36.99
N PRO A 607 -8.87 -0.78 -37.40
CA PRO A 607 -8.50 0.50 -37.99
C PRO A 607 -9.08 0.65 -39.39
N GLU A 608 -9.68 1.81 -39.65
CA GLU A 608 -10.12 2.19 -41.00
C GLU A 608 -8.92 2.46 -41.92
N VAL A 609 -7.85 3.03 -41.36
CA VAL A 609 -6.58 3.22 -42.05
C VAL A 609 -5.42 3.00 -41.09
N SER A 610 -4.35 2.38 -41.59
CA SER A 610 -3.11 2.18 -40.87
C SER A 610 -1.90 2.40 -41.77
N GLY A 611 -0.74 2.62 -41.16
CA GLY A 611 0.53 2.84 -41.86
C GLY A 611 1.65 3.20 -40.90
N VAL A 612 2.89 3.16 -41.37
CA VAL A 612 4.07 3.33 -40.52
C VAL A 612 4.65 4.73 -40.69
N GLY A 613 4.89 5.43 -39.58
CA GLY A 613 5.46 6.78 -39.48
C GLY A 613 4.60 7.91 -40.04
N LYS A 614 3.69 7.63 -40.97
CA LYS A 614 2.74 8.61 -41.52
C LYS A 614 1.48 7.95 -42.05
N VAL A 615 0.33 8.49 -41.66
CA VAL A 615 -1.00 8.07 -42.14
C VAL A 615 -1.83 9.29 -42.52
N LYS A 616 -2.60 9.20 -43.61
CA LYS A 616 -3.59 10.19 -43.99
C LYS A 616 -4.98 9.60 -43.83
N PHE A 617 -5.84 10.25 -43.06
CA PHE A 617 -7.25 9.97 -42.93
C PHE A 617 -8.05 10.96 -43.79
N ASN A 618 -9.05 10.48 -44.52
CA ASN A 618 -9.93 11.35 -45.34
C ASN A 618 -11.42 11.18 -44.97
N GLY A 619 -11.72 10.57 -43.83
CA GLY A 619 -13.08 10.39 -43.33
C GLY A 619 -13.60 11.60 -42.57
N ASP A 620 -14.88 11.54 -42.20
CA ASP A 620 -15.57 12.59 -41.45
C ASP A 620 -15.15 12.56 -39.97
N VAL A 621 -14.72 13.71 -39.46
CA VAL A 621 -14.18 13.88 -38.10
C VAL A 621 -15.27 14.33 -37.11
N ASP A 622 -16.53 14.44 -37.55
CA ASP A 622 -17.68 14.68 -36.67
C ASP A 622 -17.99 13.47 -35.76
N SER A 623 -17.39 12.31 -36.02
CA SER A 623 -17.46 11.10 -35.19
C SER A 623 -16.26 11.00 -34.23
N ASP A 624 -16.37 10.17 -33.19
CA ASP A 624 -15.24 9.90 -32.29
C ASP A 624 -14.11 9.19 -33.04
N VAL A 625 -13.11 9.96 -33.48
CA VAL A 625 -11.92 9.47 -34.17
C VAL A 625 -10.76 9.33 -33.20
N PHE A 626 -10.08 8.20 -33.26
CA PHE A 626 -8.93 7.89 -32.42
C PHE A 626 -7.71 7.55 -33.26
N VAL A 627 -6.55 7.98 -32.79
CA VAL A 627 -5.23 7.64 -33.35
C VAL A 627 -4.48 6.82 -32.31
N ARG A 628 -4.24 5.55 -32.61
CA ARG A 628 -3.46 4.62 -31.78
C ARG A 628 -2.06 4.45 -32.36
N LEU A 629 -1.06 4.43 -31.50
CA LEU A 629 0.34 4.13 -31.86
C LEU A 629 0.72 2.73 -31.38
N GLN A 630 1.63 2.09 -32.11
CA GLN A 630 2.22 0.80 -31.71
C GLN A 630 3.68 0.73 -32.17
N GLY A 631 4.57 0.38 -31.24
CA GLY A 631 5.99 0.15 -31.53
C GLY A 631 6.23 -1.20 -32.22
N SER A 632 7.38 -1.35 -32.85
CA SER A 632 7.74 -2.57 -33.60
C SER A 632 8.38 -3.67 -32.75
N SER A 633 8.75 -3.36 -31.50
CA SER A 633 9.44 -4.28 -30.59
C SER A 633 8.88 -4.18 -29.17
N ASP A 634 9.22 -5.14 -28.31
CA ASP A 634 8.86 -5.10 -26.89
C ASP A 634 9.64 -4.03 -26.09
N GLU A 635 10.72 -3.48 -26.66
CA GLU A 635 11.45 -2.37 -26.05
C GLU A 635 10.59 -1.10 -26.09
N ARG A 636 10.58 -0.37 -24.98
CA ARG A 636 9.89 0.91 -24.87
C ARG A 636 10.71 2.00 -25.54
N GLU A 637 10.11 2.67 -26.51
CA GLU A 637 10.70 3.81 -27.21
C GLU A 637 9.89 5.10 -26.96
N GLN A 638 10.59 6.23 -26.92
CA GLN A 638 9.97 7.55 -26.82
C GLN A 638 9.79 8.15 -28.21
N VAL A 639 8.56 8.57 -28.53
CA VAL A 639 8.21 9.07 -29.86
C VAL A 639 7.41 10.36 -29.77
N ASP A 640 7.52 11.16 -30.83
CA ASP A 640 6.71 12.37 -30.98
C ASP A 640 5.59 12.08 -31.99
N ILE A 641 4.39 12.61 -31.72
CA ILE A 641 3.25 12.56 -32.64
C ILE A 641 2.85 13.97 -33.02
N ARG A 642 2.52 14.13 -34.31
CA ARG A 642 1.97 15.38 -34.84
C ARG A 642 0.82 15.11 -35.80
N VAL A 643 -0.28 15.80 -35.59
CA VAL A 643 -1.42 15.84 -36.51
C VAL A 643 -1.33 17.11 -37.36
N LYS A 644 -1.74 17.00 -38.61
CA LYS A 644 -1.95 18.13 -39.52
C LYS A 644 -3.34 18.01 -40.10
N PHE A 645 -4.23 18.87 -39.64
CA PHE A 645 -5.58 19.06 -40.16
C PHE A 645 -5.55 19.68 -41.56
#